data_AF-A0A8J8TCT4-F1
#
_entry.id   AF-A0A8J8TCT4-F1
#
_cell.length_a   1.000
_cell.length_b   1.000
_cell.length_c   1.000
_cell.angle_alpha   90.00
_cell.angle_beta   90.00
_cell.angle_gamma   90.00
#
_symmetry.space_group_name_H-M   'P 1'
#
loop_
_entity.id
_entity.type
_entity.pdbx_description
1 polymer ?
#
loop_
_entity_poly.entity_id
_entity_poly.type
_entity_poly.pdbx_seq_one_letter_code
_entity_poly.pdbx_strand_id
1 'polypeptide(L)'
;MDLRGLVTDLRDNAAAANERRLLALTGDREVGLDAAYTTIEAAGVDDAAVSLVTTREGFKYHRLHPDHADELMGTTREIVVFDCHEGFSANALGQVTGAVDGGGLLVLLLPPLEDVPTQLTALVDQVAVPPFSRDEVGNRFRQRLVTTLRQHPGVAIARLSTTTPDSSEPEYEASIERDGLIEPVESTPTSEPHVYTDTPFPAAAYEACRTGDQARAVAGLSVLATPGNAVVVEADRGRGKSSAAGLAAAALAADGRDGLVTAPAVDNAAELFERARELLTTLNCLDTEDATDDDSDDRTDPPLATTTGGQIRFESPLDAATLPDQPDVVLVDEAAALPVRLLERLLDAPAVGFCTTVHGYEGSGRGFAVRFRERLAESAHDVTDIELREPIRYAQDDPVEAWLAWTLLLDAEPPADQLVADATPDTVRYRRLSADDLVNDEELFRSVVGLLVAAHYRTEPDDLVRLLDAPNLELRALTHDGHPVSVALLAREGGLSSDQQDAIYRGQRVQGNMLPDVLTSQLRDPTAADPVGYRVMRIATHHAARSRGLGSELLARCHAEFGDDVDWFGVGFGATPRLLSFWQANGYQTVHLSVTRNATSGEHSALMLRPCSPAGEALAEWHSRWFRERIAGQLGDALSSLDPDVVRAALRAASLTDDMAGGIDLDDRGWRLLAGVAYGPGTYEASPHVFRQVTMAHLLEPIAELSPRQERLLVRKVLQNKPWASVAAELDFVSERQCKREFGTIATRFCEAVDNDVVADEQARYET
;
A
#
# COMPACT_ATOMS: atom_id res chain seq x y z
N MET A 1 -28.58 18.86 31.71
CA MET A 1 -27.13 18.64 31.81
C MET A 1 -26.47 19.69 30.94
N ASP A 2 -25.52 20.44 31.47
CA ASP A 2 -24.73 21.39 30.68
C ASP A 2 -23.50 20.66 30.07
N LEU A 3 -22.75 21.33 29.19
CA LEU A 3 -21.60 20.72 28.52
C LEU A 3 -20.53 20.26 29.52
N ARG A 4 -20.24 21.07 30.55
CA ARG A 4 -19.23 20.73 31.57
C ARG A 4 -19.61 19.45 32.32
N GLY A 5 -20.86 19.33 32.79
CA GLY A 5 -21.34 18.13 33.46
C GLY A 5 -21.30 16.89 32.57
N LEU A 6 -21.69 17.02 31.29
CA LEU A 6 -21.60 15.91 30.33
C LEU A 6 -20.15 15.43 30.16
N VAL A 7 -19.20 16.34 30.03
CA VAL A 7 -17.78 15.98 29.83
C VAL A 7 -17.22 15.26 31.06
N THR A 8 -17.55 15.70 32.26
CA THR A 8 -17.17 15.00 33.49
C THR A 8 -17.76 13.59 33.53
N ASP A 9 -19.06 13.44 33.25
CA ASP A 9 -19.71 12.12 33.25
C ASP A 9 -19.12 11.19 32.18
N LEU A 10 -18.81 11.72 30.99
CA LEU A 10 -18.16 10.95 29.92
C LEU A 10 -16.76 10.49 30.31
N ARG A 11 -15.96 11.35 30.94
CA ARG A 11 -14.61 11.00 31.43
C ARG A 11 -14.65 9.96 32.52
N ASP A 12 -15.54 10.12 33.50
CA ASP A 12 -15.70 9.15 34.58
C ASP A 12 -16.16 7.79 34.02
N ASN A 13 -17.09 7.79 33.07
CA ASN A 13 -17.56 6.58 32.40
C ASN A 13 -16.46 5.90 31.56
N ALA A 14 -15.68 6.69 30.82
CA ALA A 14 -14.54 6.23 30.04
C ALA A 14 -13.46 5.58 30.94
N ALA A 15 -13.05 6.30 31.99
CA ALA A 15 -11.99 5.88 32.89
C ALA A 15 -12.37 4.63 33.70
N ALA A 16 -13.63 4.52 34.12
CA ALA A 16 -14.12 3.36 34.87
C ALA A 16 -14.04 2.05 34.06
N ALA A 17 -14.21 2.11 32.74
CA ALA A 17 -14.18 0.95 31.86
C ALA A 17 -12.84 0.76 31.13
N ASN A 18 -11.91 1.71 31.27
CA ASN A 18 -10.72 1.84 30.41
C ASN A 18 -11.07 1.92 28.91
N GLU A 19 -12.17 2.58 28.59
CA GLU A 19 -12.69 2.78 27.24
C GLU A 19 -12.63 4.24 26.85
N ARG A 20 -12.75 4.55 25.56
CA ARG A 20 -12.84 5.90 25.02
C ARG A 20 -14.29 6.33 24.87
N ARG A 21 -14.53 7.64 24.82
CA ARG A 21 -15.82 8.21 24.43
C ARG A 21 -15.65 9.23 23.33
N LEU A 22 -16.64 9.32 22.45
CA LEU A 22 -16.68 10.30 21.38
C LEU A 22 -17.69 11.39 21.72
N LEU A 23 -17.26 12.65 21.67
CA LEU A 23 -18.12 13.82 21.79
C LEU A 23 -18.17 14.59 20.48
N ALA A 24 -19.32 14.60 19.82
CA ALA A 24 -19.58 15.43 18.65
C ALA A 24 -20.16 16.78 19.09
N LEU A 25 -19.36 17.84 18.94
CA LEU A 25 -19.78 19.23 19.11
C LEU A 25 -20.25 19.76 17.75
N THR A 26 -21.55 20.02 17.61
CA THR A 26 -22.16 20.31 16.30
C THR A 26 -22.71 21.73 16.27
N GLY A 27 -22.24 22.59 15.36
CA GLY A 27 -22.68 23.99 15.29
C GLY A 27 -21.79 24.86 14.42
N ASP A 28 -21.72 26.15 14.76
CA ASP A 28 -20.75 27.07 14.16
C ASP A 28 -19.32 26.73 14.58
N ARG A 29 -18.36 26.90 13.68
CA ARG A 29 -16.96 26.52 13.89
C ARG A 29 -16.31 27.26 15.06
N GLU A 30 -16.50 28.58 15.14
CA GLU A 30 -15.87 29.41 16.18
C GLU A 30 -16.41 29.04 17.54
N VAL A 31 -17.74 28.88 17.63
CA VAL A 31 -18.42 28.40 18.83
C VAL A 31 -17.96 26.99 19.21
N GLY A 32 -17.77 26.11 18.23
CA GLY A 32 -17.25 24.76 18.43
C GLY A 32 -15.87 24.74 19.07
N LEU A 33 -14.99 25.65 18.63
CA LEU A 33 -13.64 25.78 19.19
C LEU A 33 -13.67 26.30 20.63
N ASP A 34 -14.52 27.28 20.95
CA ASP A 34 -14.72 27.76 22.32
C ASP A 34 -15.31 26.66 23.24
N ALA A 35 -16.23 25.86 22.72
CA ALA A 35 -16.78 24.70 23.41
C ALA A 35 -15.74 23.57 23.60
N ALA A 36 -14.79 23.42 22.67
CA ALA A 36 -13.67 22.50 22.82
C ALA A 36 -12.75 22.91 23.97
N TYR A 37 -12.44 24.20 24.13
CA TYR A 37 -11.73 24.71 25.30
C TYR A 37 -12.47 24.40 26.60
N THR A 38 -13.78 24.62 26.61
CA THR A 38 -14.63 24.30 27.78
C THR A 38 -14.59 22.81 28.10
N THR A 39 -14.56 21.96 27.07
CA THR A 39 -14.44 20.50 27.19
C THR A 39 -13.10 20.10 27.81
N ILE A 40 -11.99 20.65 27.31
CA ILE A 40 -10.65 20.37 27.85
C ILE A 40 -10.55 20.79 29.32
N GLU A 41 -11.04 21.99 29.67
CA GLU A 41 -11.06 22.47 31.06
C GLU A 41 -11.92 21.59 31.98
N ALA A 42 -13.08 21.13 31.50
CA ALA A 42 -13.99 20.29 32.28
C ALA A 42 -13.46 18.87 32.51
N ALA A 43 -12.68 18.36 31.55
CA ALA A 43 -12.06 17.04 31.65
C ALA A 43 -10.88 16.99 32.65
N GLY A 44 -10.30 18.15 32.99
CA GLY A 44 -9.29 18.28 34.04
C GLY A 44 -7.95 17.59 33.75
N VAL A 45 -7.55 17.51 32.47
CA VAL A 45 -6.30 16.88 32.02
C VAL A 45 -5.16 17.88 31.90
N ASP A 46 -3.91 17.40 31.93
CA ASP A 46 -2.72 18.22 31.70
C ASP A 46 -2.65 18.72 30.25
N ASP A 47 -2.16 19.95 30.04
CA ASP A 47 -2.04 20.58 28.72
C ASP A 47 -1.21 19.72 27.72
N ALA A 48 -0.24 18.94 28.22
CA ALA A 48 0.59 18.04 27.41
C ALA A 48 -0.17 16.79 26.91
N ALA A 49 -1.21 16.37 27.62
CA ALA A 49 -2.03 15.21 27.26
C ALA A 49 -3.10 15.52 26.19
N VAL A 50 -3.16 16.77 25.73
CA VAL A 50 -4.15 17.28 24.78
C VAL A 50 -3.52 17.53 23.41
N SER A 51 -4.23 17.21 22.33
CA SER A 51 -3.88 17.62 20.98
C SER A 51 -5.06 18.17 20.21
N LEU A 52 -4.83 19.25 19.46
CA LEU A 52 -5.81 19.88 18.59
C LEU A 52 -5.38 19.71 17.13
N VAL A 53 -6.22 19.08 16.32
CA VAL A 53 -6.02 18.96 14.88
C VAL A 53 -6.97 19.93 14.19
N THR A 54 -6.44 21.06 13.72
CA THR A 54 -7.22 22.16 13.16
C THR A 54 -6.36 23.03 12.24
N THR A 55 -6.97 23.63 11.22
CA THR A 55 -6.30 24.63 10.37
C THR A 55 -6.08 25.95 11.11
N ARG A 56 -6.79 26.22 12.20
CA ARG A 56 -6.64 27.46 12.98
C ARG A 56 -5.33 27.44 13.79
N GLU A 57 -4.72 28.62 13.93
CA GLU A 57 -3.49 28.83 14.70
C GLU A 57 -3.77 29.57 16.03
N GLY A 58 -2.77 29.65 16.90
CA GLY A 58 -2.82 30.44 18.12
C GLY A 58 -3.37 29.73 19.36
N PHE A 59 -3.30 28.39 19.38
CA PHE A 59 -3.68 27.58 20.54
C PHE A 59 -2.49 27.40 21.49
N LYS A 60 -2.76 27.27 22.80
CA LYS A 60 -1.74 26.97 23.82
C LYS A 60 -1.34 25.49 23.88
N TYR A 61 -2.19 24.61 23.35
CA TYR A 61 -1.99 23.16 23.35
C TYR A 61 -1.15 22.71 22.15
N HIS A 62 -0.71 21.45 22.16
CA HIS A 62 -0.10 20.81 20.99
C HIS A 62 -1.10 20.86 19.81
N ARG A 63 -0.71 21.50 18.71
CA ARG A 63 -1.57 21.73 17.55
C ARG A 63 -0.93 21.18 16.29
N LEU A 64 -1.71 20.44 15.52
CA LEU A 64 -1.33 19.93 14.21
C LEU A 64 -2.30 20.42 13.14
N HIS A 65 -1.77 20.62 11.93
CA HIS A 65 -2.61 20.78 10.76
C HIS A 65 -3.23 19.41 10.41
N PRO A 66 -4.46 19.33 9.87
CA PRO A 66 -5.06 18.05 9.46
C PRO A 66 -4.18 17.22 8.50
N ASP A 67 -3.42 17.88 7.63
CA ASP A 67 -2.47 17.22 6.71
C ASP A 67 -1.28 16.55 7.41
N HIS A 68 -1.07 16.84 8.69
CA HIS A 68 0.00 16.29 9.55
C HIS A 68 -0.57 15.43 10.69
N ALA A 69 -1.81 14.94 10.54
CA ALA A 69 -2.44 14.08 11.56
C ALA A 69 -1.71 12.74 11.74
N ASP A 70 -0.88 12.33 10.78
CA ASP A 70 0.00 11.17 10.86
C ASP A 70 1.08 11.32 11.94
N GLU A 71 1.46 12.54 12.33
CA GLU A 71 2.42 12.77 13.43
C GLU A 71 1.89 12.32 14.79
N LEU A 72 0.57 12.16 14.95
CA LEU A 72 -0.01 11.59 16.17
C LEU A 72 0.11 10.07 16.24
N MET A 73 0.50 9.42 15.14
CA MET A 73 0.72 7.97 15.14
C MET A 73 1.87 7.61 16.07
N GLY A 74 1.69 6.54 16.86
CA GLY A 74 2.67 6.14 17.89
C GLY A 74 2.47 6.89 19.20
N THR A 75 2.02 8.15 19.18
CA THR A 75 1.75 8.92 20.40
C THR A 75 0.48 8.46 21.14
N THR A 76 0.33 8.90 22.40
CA THR A 76 -0.85 8.65 23.24
C THR A 76 -1.31 9.97 23.86
N ARG A 77 -2.61 10.26 23.77
CA ARG A 77 -3.25 11.49 24.25
C ARG A 77 -4.52 11.15 25.02
N GLU A 78 -4.82 11.92 26.06
CA GLU A 78 -6.08 11.77 26.80
C GLU A 78 -7.24 12.47 26.09
N ILE A 79 -6.97 13.58 25.41
CA ILE A 79 -7.97 14.29 24.62
C ILE A 79 -7.39 14.66 23.26
N VAL A 80 -8.14 14.31 22.22
CA VAL A 80 -7.87 14.78 20.86
C VAL A 80 -9.09 15.51 20.34
N VAL A 81 -8.91 16.78 20.00
CA VAL A 81 -9.95 17.60 19.36
C VAL A 81 -9.65 17.64 17.87
N PHE A 82 -10.59 17.20 17.04
CA PHE A 82 -10.48 17.25 15.59
C PHE A 82 -11.51 18.21 15.00
N ASP A 83 -11.02 19.34 14.48
CA ASP A 83 -11.82 20.31 13.76
C ASP A 83 -12.12 19.80 12.34
N CYS A 84 -13.36 19.36 12.13
CA CYS A 84 -13.79 18.77 10.86
C CYS A 84 -14.33 19.82 9.88
N HIS A 85 -14.42 21.11 10.25
CA HIS A 85 -14.96 22.13 9.34
C HIS A 85 -14.06 22.39 8.13
N GLU A 86 -12.75 22.28 8.31
CA GLU A 86 -11.74 22.50 7.26
C GLU A 86 -10.70 21.39 7.27
N GLY A 87 -10.31 20.90 6.09
CA GLY A 87 -9.28 19.86 5.98
C GLY A 87 -9.70 18.48 6.48
N PHE A 88 -11.00 18.21 6.66
CA PHE A 88 -11.47 16.88 7.06
C PHE A 88 -11.21 15.83 5.98
N SER A 89 -10.57 14.74 6.36
CA SER A 89 -10.40 13.52 5.57
C SER A 89 -10.73 12.29 6.42
N ALA A 90 -11.13 11.20 5.76
CA ALA A 90 -11.41 9.95 6.46
C ALA A 90 -10.10 9.32 6.98
N ASN A 91 -8.99 9.54 6.27
CA ASN A 91 -7.66 9.15 6.71
C ASN A 91 -7.25 9.82 8.03
N ALA A 92 -7.39 11.16 8.09
CA ALA A 92 -7.08 11.90 9.31
C ALA A 92 -7.94 11.41 10.47
N LEU A 93 -9.25 11.23 10.26
CA LEU A 93 -10.15 10.67 11.29
C LEU A 93 -9.64 9.35 11.87
N GLY A 94 -9.16 8.43 11.01
CA GLY A 94 -8.55 7.17 11.46
C GLY A 94 -7.29 7.38 12.30
N GLN A 95 -6.41 8.29 11.86
CA GLN A 95 -5.14 8.61 12.53
C GLN A 95 -5.36 9.25 13.91
N VAL A 96 -6.17 10.31 14.01
CA VAL A 96 -6.44 10.99 15.30
C VAL A 96 -7.13 10.07 16.30
N THR A 97 -8.08 9.25 15.85
CA THR A 97 -8.79 8.31 16.74
C THR A 97 -7.82 7.31 17.38
N GLY A 98 -6.79 6.86 16.64
CA GLY A 98 -5.79 5.92 17.14
C GLY A 98 -4.86 6.45 18.23
N ALA A 99 -4.77 7.77 18.39
CA ALA A 99 -3.92 8.42 19.38
C ALA A 99 -4.58 8.58 20.76
N VAL A 100 -5.91 8.42 20.86
CA VAL A 100 -6.65 8.57 22.12
C VAL A 100 -6.48 7.33 22.98
N ASP A 101 -6.12 7.50 24.26
CA ASP A 101 -5.95 6.43 25.25
C ASP A 101 -7.27 5.98 25.91
N GLY A 102 -7.27 4.83 26.55
CA GLY A 102 -8.37 4.38 27.41
C GLY A 102 -8.67 5.41 28.51
N GLY A 103 -9.95 5.67 28.78
CA GLY A 103 -10.39 6.78 29.62
C GLY A 103 -10.46 8.13 28.93
N GLY A 104 -9.90 8.26 27.72
CA GLY A 104 -9.82 9.50 26.95
C GLY A 104 -11.08 9.89 26.18
N LEU A 105 -11.05 11.10 25.63
CA LEU A 105 -12.11 11.66 24.78
C LEU A 105 -11.60 11.98 23.38
N LEU A 106 -12.33 11.51 22.37
CA LEU A 106 -12.25 12.03 21.01
C LEU A 106 -13.34 13.10 20.84
N VAL A 107 -12.95 14.33 20.56
CA VAL A 107 -13.88 15.45 20.36
C VAL A 107 -13.90 15.83 18.87
N LEU A 108 -15.05 15.71 18.22
CA LEU A 108 -15.22 16.12 16.82
C LEU A 108 -15.96 17.45 16.76
N LEU A 109 -15.40 18.45 16.07
CA LEU A 109 -16.10 19.70 15.79
C LEU A 109 -16.70 19.62 14.39
N LEU A 110 -18.02 19.63 14.31
CA LEU A 110 -18.77 19.42 13.08
C LEU A 110 -19.76 20.56 12.86
N PRO A 111 -20.14 20.83 11.59
CA PRO A 111 -21.38 21.54 11.30
C PRO A 111 -22.58 20.89 11.99
N PRO A 112 -23.75 21.57 12.06
CA PRO A 112 -25.00 20.91 12.40
C PRO A 112 -25.16 19.62 11.60
N LEU A 113 -25.55 18.52 12.25
CA LEU A 113 -25.54 17.19 11.61
C LEU A 113 -26.43 17.10 10.37
N GLU A 114 -27.48 17.92 10.29
CA GLU A 114 -28.30 18.07 9.09
C GLU A 114 -27.57 18.72 7.90
N ASP A 115 -26.56 19.54 8.18
CA ASP A 115 -25.79 20.31 7.20
C ASP A 115 -24.48 19.61 6.81
N VAL A 116 -24.02 18.63 7.60
CA VAL A 116 -22.82 17.82 7.29
C VAL A 116 -22.82 17.27 5.85
N PRO A 117 -23.93 16.75 5.29
CA PRO A 117 -23.96 16.28 3.90
C PRO A 117 -23.61 17.33 2.83
N THR A 118 -23.67 18.62 3.16
CA THR A 118 -23.40 19.73 2.24
C THR A 118 -22.22 20.63 2.65
N GLN A 119 -21.88 20.72 3.94
CA GLN A 119 -20.87 21.67 4.44
C GLN A 119 -19.44 21.13 4.58
N LEU A 120 -19.23 19.80 4.62
CA LEU A 120 -17.86 19.23 4.66
C LEU A 120 -17.19 19.28 3.28
N THR A 121 -16.83 20.49 2.83
CA THR A 121 -16.33 20.79 1.49
C THR A 121 -14.99 20.14 1.18
N ALA A 122 -14.14 19.88 2.18
CA ALA A 122 -12.87 19.17 1.99
C ALA A 122 -13.07 17.78 1.36
N LEU A 123 -14.08 17.03 1.82
CA LEU A 123 -14.44 15.74 1.24
C LEU A 123 -14.99 15.87 -0.19
N VAL A 124 -15.71 16.96 -0.48
CA VAL A 124 -16.21 17.24 -1.84
C VAL A 124 -15.03 17.50 -2.76
N ASP A 125 -14.11 18.38 -2.35
CA ASP A 125 -12.94 18.78 -3.13
C ASP A 125 -12.00 17.62 -3.43
N GLN A 126 -11.90 16.67 -2.49
CA GLN A 126 -11.11 15.46 -2.65
C GLN A 126 -11.58 14.56 -3.81
N VAL A 127 -12.88 14.57 -4.12
CA VAL A 127 -13.50 13.67 -5.11
C VAL A 127 -14.16 14.39 -6.29
N ALA A 128 -14.16 15.72 -6.30
CA ALA A 128 -14.57 16.56 -7.42
C ALA A 128 -13.50 16.51 -8.55
N VAL A 129 -13.45 15.38 -9.24
CA VAL A 129 -12.46 15.10 -10.28
C VAL A 129 -12.91 15.69 -11.62
N PRO A 130 -12.12 16.57 -12.27
CA PRO A 130 -12.43 17.04 -13.61
C PRO A 130 -12.61 15.89 -14.61
N PRO A 131 -13.57 15.97 -15.54
CA PRO A 131 -14.37 17.16 -15.89
C PRO A 131 -15.61 17.39 -14.99
N PHE A 132 -15.82 16.58 -13.96
CA PHE A 132 -16.95 16.72 -13.05
C PHE A 132 -16.76 17.89 -12.09
N SER A 133 -17.86 18.54 -11.76
CA SER A 133 -17.93 19.68 -10.84
C SER A 133 -18.28 19.24 -9.42
N ARG A 134 -18.13 20.17 -8.45
CA ARG A 134 -18.54 19.95 -7.05
C ARG A 134 -20.01 19.56 -6.91
N ASP A 135 -20.88 20.05 -7.79
CA ASP A 135 -22.33 19.81 -7.73
C ASP A 135 -22.72 18.38 -8.11
N GLU A 136 -21.82 17.64 -8.77
CA GLU A 136 -22.04 16.25 -9.19
C GLU A 136 -21.54 15.24 -8.16
N VAL A 137 -20.81 15.69 -7.15
CA VAL A 137 -20.26 14.84 -6.09
C VAL A 137 -21.39 14.31 -5.20
N GLY A 138 -21.36 13.01 -4.92
CA GLY A 138 -22.27 12.36 -4.00
C GLY A 138 -22.11 12.84 -2.55
N ASN A 139 -23.04 12.42 -1.68
CA ASN A 139 -23.02 12.75 -0.26
C ASN A 139 -23.26 11.52 0.64
N ARG A 140 -23.14 10.31 0.09
CA ARG A 140 -23.41 9.05 0.77
C ARG A 140 -22.46 8.80 1.92
N PHE A 141 -21.16 9.06 1.75
CA PHE A 141 -20.21 8.92 2.87
C PHE A 141 -20.53 9.90 4.01
N ARG A 142 -20.83 11.16 3.66
CA ARG A 142 -21.23 12.19 4.65
C ARG A 142 -22.53 11.83 5.37
N GLN A 143 -23.50 11.26 4.66
CA GLN A 143 -24.74 10.72 5.26
C GLN A 143 -24.46 9.52 6.18
N ARG A 144 -23.55 8.63 5.77
CA ARG A 144 -23.11 7.51 6.60
C ARG A 144 -22.48 8.01 7.89
N LEU A 145 -21.55 8.97 7.83
CA LEU A 145 -20.92 9.58 9.01
C LEU A 145 -21.96 10.12 10.01
N VAL A 146 -22.96 10.87 9.53
CA VAL A 146 -24.06 11.36 10.38
C VAL A 146 -24.87 10.21 10.97
N THR A 147 -25.15 9.19 10.16
CA THR A 147 -25.95 8.03 10.58
C THR A 147 -25.25 7.24 11.67
N THR A 148 -23.95 6.95 11.52
CA THR A 148 -23.19 6.19 12.51
C THR A 148 -22.98 6.99 13.79
N LEU A 149 -22.72 8.30 13.71
CA LEU A 149 -22.68 9.19 14.89
C LEU A 149 -24.00 9.17 15.67
N ARG A 150 -25.14 9.25 14.98
CA ARG A 150 -26.47 9.24 15.62
C ARG A 150 -26.87 7.88 16.18
N GLN A 151 -26.42 6.78 15.59
CA GLN A 151 -26.85 5.43 15.97
C GLN A 151 -25.95 4.81 17.04
N HIS A 152 -24.63 5.03 16.97
CA HIS A 152 -23.68 4.33 17.83
C HIS A 152 -23.82 4.71 19.32
N PRO A 153 -23.83 3.75 20.26
CA PRO A 153 -24.06 4.00 21.69
C PRO A 153 -23.01 4.88 22.38
N GLY A 154 -21.72 4.72 22.06
CA GLY A 154 -20.63 5.48 22.69
C GLY A 154 -20.38 6.88 22.12
N VAL A 155 -21.36 7.46 21.41
CA VAL A 155 -21.27 8.79 20.82
C VAL A 155 -22.21 9.75 21.56
N ALA A 156 -21.62 10.75 22.20
CA ALA A 156 -22.32 11.91 22.73
C ALA A 156 -22.46 12.99 21.65
N ILE A 157 -23.59 13.69 21.64
CA ILE A 157 -23.88 14.75 20.68
C ILE A 157 -24.36 15.98 21.44
N ALA A 158 -23.61 17.07 21.35
CA ALA A 158 -23.97 18.37 21.89
C ALA A 158 -24.10 19.38 20.76
N ARG A 159 -25.31 19.94 20.63
CA ARG A 159 -25.63 20.97 19.65
C ARG A 159 -25.34 22.35 20.21
N LEU A 160 -24.56 23.14 19.49
CA LEU A 160 -24.13 24.46 19.90
C LEU A 160 -24.90 25.53 19.14
N SER A 161 -25.37 26.56 19.86
CA SER A 161 -26.03 27.73 19.28
C SER A 161 -25.50 29.01 19.90
N THR A 162 -25.25 30.02 19.07
CA THR A 162 -24.81 31.35 19.53
C THR A 162 -25.98 32.12 20.14
N THR A 163 -25.84 32.57 21.39
CA THR A 163 -26.89 33.28 22.13
C THR A 163 -26.81 34.80 21.94
N THR A 164 -25.61 35.33 21.67
CA THR A 164 -25.37 36.77 21.39
C THR A 164 -24.45 36.98 20.17
N PRO A 165 -24.99 36.96 18.93
CA PRO A 165 -24.17 37.05 17.72
C PRO A 165 -23.44 38.41 17.54
N ASP A 166 -23.93 39.48 18.18
CA ASP A 166 -23.44 40.86 18.00
C ASP A 166 -22.59 41.39 19.19
N SER A 167 -22.23 40.54 20.17
CA SER A 167 -21.36 40.94 21.30
C SER A 167 -19.88 40.79 20.96
N SER A 168 -19.01 41.53 21.67
CA SER A 168 -17.55 41.41 21.52
C SER A 168 -16.98 40.08 22.04
N GLU A 169 -17.75 39.39 22.88
CA GLU A 169 -17.52 38.02 23.34
C GLU A 169 -18.84 37.27 23.15
N PRO A 170 -19.01 36.48 22.07
CA PRO A 170 -20.23 35.72 21.83
C PRO A 170 -20.36 34.60 22.87
N GLU A 171 -21.44 34.59 23.64
CA GLU A 171 -21.79 33.44 24.49
C GLU A 171 -22.50 32.38 23.65
N TYR A 172 -22.31 31.11 24.02
CA TYR A 172 -22.97 29.97 23.39
C TYR A 172 -23.80 29.18 24.39
N GLU A 173 -24.85 28.53 23.89
CA GLU A 173 -25.65 27.55 24.62
C GLU A 173 -25.43 26.16 24.00
N ALA A 174 -25.23 25.16 24.86
CA ALA A 174 -25.07 23.76 24.45
C ALA A 174 -26.33 22.96 24.83
N SER A 175 -26.99 22.39 23.83
CA SER A 175 -28.12 21.47 23.99
C SER A 175 -27.63 20.03 23.78
N ILE A 176 -27.77 19.18 24.81
CA ILE A 176 -27.34 17.77 24.71
C ILE A 176 -28.44 16.97 23.99
N GLU A 177 -28.15 16.52 22.76
CA GLU A 177 -29.03 15.64 22.00
C GLU A 177 -28.88 14.17 22.46
N ARG A 178 -27.66 13.77 22.83
CA ARG A 178 -27.32 12.43 23.31
C ARG A 178 -26.12 12.49 24.26
N ASP A 179 -26.18 11.77 25.38
CA ASP A 179 -25.11 11.75 26.38
C ASP A 179 -23.97 10.76 26.06
N GLY A 180 -24.21 9.74 25.24
CA GLY A 180 -23.20 8.77 24.83
C GLY A 180 -22.69 7.87 25.96
N LEU A 181 -23.38 7.85 27.11
CA LEU A 181 -22.99 7.06 28.27
C LEU A 181 -23.36 5.59 28.04
N ILE A 182 -22.40 4.70 28.27
CA ILE A 182 -22.60 3.25 28.18
C ILE A 182 -22.61 2.71 29.61
N GLU A 183 -23.60 1.87 29.94
CA GLU A 183 -23.58 1.15 31.22
C GLU A 183 -22.32 0.27 31.24
N PRO A 184 -21.43 0.43 32.24
CA PRO A 184 -20.23 -0.38 32.32
C PRO A 184 -20.65 -1.83 32.56
N VAL A 185 -20.59 -2.63 31.50
CA VAL A 185 -20.43 -4.07 31.63
C VAL A 185 -19.05 -4.25 32.28
N GLU A 186 -18.90 -5.14 33.26
CA GLU A 186 -17.58 -5.43 33.83
C GLU A 186 -16.61 -5.71 32.68
N SER A 187 -15.75 -4.74 32.35
CA SER A 187 -14.80 -4.92 31.27
C SER A 187 -13.87 -6.04 31.70
N THR A 188 -13.60 -6.97 30.79
CA THR A 188 -12.67 -8.05 31.10
C THR A 188 -11.32 -7.40 31.41
N PRO A 189 -10.80 -7.48 32.65
CA PRO A 189 -9.54 -6.83 32.98
C PRO A 189 -8.46 -7.44 32.10
N THR A 190 -7.51 -6.61 31.65
CA THR A 190 -6.34 -7.06 30.91
C THR A 190 -5.63 -8.16 31.68
N SER A 191 -5.23 -9.23 31.00
CA SER A 191 -4.55 -10.34 31.64
C SER A 191 -3.22 -9.88 32.24
N GLU A 192 -2.86 -10.35 33.44
CA GLU A 192 -1.55 -10.04 34.02
C GLU A 192 -0.43 -10.75 33.22
N PRO A 193 0.72 -10.09 32.97
CA PRO A 193 1.87 -10.70 32.32
C PRO A 193 2.33 -11.98 33.04
N HIS A 194 2.46 -13.07 32.28
CA HIS A 194 2.98 -14.34 32.79
C HIS A 194 4.46 -14.49 32.46
N VAL A 195 5.29 -14.84 33.46
CA VAL A 195 6.71 -15.13 33.26
C VAL A 195 6.88 -16.58 32.80
N TYR A 196 7.33 -16.76 31.56
CA TYR A 196 7.66 -18.07 31.00
C TYR A 196 9.10 -18.44 31.40
N THR A 197 9.29 -19.66 31.91
CA THR A 197 10.60 -20.11 32.47
C THR A 197 11.27 -21.20 31.64
N ASP A 198 10.55 -21.69 30.62
CA ASP A 198 10.94 -22.70 29.65
C ASP A 198 11.42 -22.10 28.31
N THR A 199 11.63 -20.79 28.29
CA THR A 199 12.09 -20.01 27.13
C THR A 199 13.51 -19.46 27.36
N PRO A 200 14.25 -19.12 26.30
CA PRO A 200 15.60 -18.55 26.41
C PRO A 200 15.62 -17.09 26.89
N PHE A 201 14.47 -16.41 26.93
CA PHE A 201 14.40 -14.98 27.27
C PHE A 201 14.41 -14.75 28.80
N PRO A 202 14.99 -13.63 29.28
CA PRO A 202 15.03 -13.31 30.70
C PRO A 202 13.64 -12.94 31.25
N ALA A 203 13.42 -13.20 32.55
CA ALA A 203 12.15 -12.87 33.23
C ALA A 203 11.74 -11.39 33.04
N ALA A 204 12.72 -10.47 33.04
CA ALA A 204 12.51 -9.04 32.82
C ALA A 204 11.82 -8.72 31.48
N ALA A 205 11.99 -9.55 30.44
CA ALA A 205 11.32 -9.35 29.15
C ALA A 205 9.80 -9.57 29.28
N TYR A 206 9.38 -10.55 30.09
CA TYR A 206 7.96 -10.82 30.36
C TYR A 206 7.36 -9.83 31.35
N GLU A 207 8.12 -9.45 32.38
CA GLU A 207 7.70 -8.44 33.37
C GLU A 207 7.52 -7.06 32.73
N ALA A 208 8.24 -6.76 31.65
CA ALA A 208 8.10 -5.53 30.87
C ALA A 208 6.88 -5.52 29.93
N CYS A 209 6.14 -6.63 29.80
CA CYS A 209 4.90 -6.67 29.03
C CYS A 209 3.75 -6.00 29.80
N ARG A 210 2.77 -5.43 29.09
CA ARG A 210 1.57 -4.82 29.68
C ARG A 210 0.44 -5.83 29.90
N THR A 211 0.37 -6.87 29.08
CA THR A 211 -0.69 -7.89 29.16
C THR A 211 -0.10 -9.31 29.13
N GLY A 212 -0.84 -10.28 29.66
CA GLY A 212 -0.54 -11.71 29.53
C GLY A 212 -0.52 -12.17 28.08
N ASP A 213 -1.36 -11.58 27.23
CA ASP A 213 -1.37 -11.82 25.80
C ASP A 213 -0.07 -11.35 25.12
N GLN A 214 0.43 -10.16 25.50
CA GLN A 214 1.74 -9.67 25.05
C GLN A 214 2.88 -10.56 25.54
N ALA A 215 2.85 -10.99 26.80
CA ALA A 215 3.85 -11.91 27.35
C ALA A 215 3.87 -13.26 26.62
N ARG A 216 2.69 -13.78 26.24
CA ARG A 216 2.55 -14.99 25.40
C ARG A 216 3.16 -14.77 24.01
N ALA A 217 2.96 -13.61 23.40
CA ALA A 217 3.57 -13.29 22.11
C ALA A 217 5.10 -13.19 22.19
N VAL A 218 5.64 -12.53 23.23
CA VAL A 218 7.09 -12.48 23.49
C VAL A 218 7.66 -13.89 23.73
N ALA A 219 6.92 -14.77 24.43
CA ALA A 219 7.31 -16.16 24.61
C ALA A 219 7.34 -16.93 23.28
N GLY A 220 6.36 -16.73 22.41
CA GLY A 220 6.36 -17.33 21.08
C GLY A 220 7.49 -16.81 20.18
N LEU A 221 7.81 -15.52 20.25
CA LEU A 221 8.96 -14.93 19.54
C LEU A 221 10.31 -15.51 19.98
N SER A 222 10.38 -16.15 21.15
CA SER A 222 11.61 -16.76 21.64
C SER A 222 12.13 -17.93 20.80
N VAL A 223 11.29 -18.54 19.94
CA VAL A 223 11.75 -19.56 18.99
C VAL A 223 12.73 -19.02 17.95
N LEU A 224 12.74 -17.70 17.70
CA LEU A 224 13.72 -17.03 16.85
C LEU A 224 15.14 -17.12 17.41
N ALA A 225 15.29 -17.57 18.66
CA ALA A 225 16.59 -17.96 19.21
C ALA A 225 17.19 -19.20 18.49
N THR A 226 16.46 -19.89 17.63
CA THR A 226 16.97 -21.07 16.92
C THR A 226 16.83 -20.86 15.41
N PRO A 227 17.91 -21.04 14.62
CA PRO A 227 17.81 -20.99 13.16
C PRO A 227 16.81 -22.01 12.59
N GLY A 228 16.19 -21.67 11.46
CA GLY A 228 15.15 -22.45 10.81
C GLY A 228 13.74 -22.17 11.33
N ASN A 229 13.53 -21.10 12.11
CA ASN A 229 12.22 -20.72 12.61
C ASN A 229 11.76 -19.39 12.02
N ALA A 230 10.47 -19.33 11.69
CA ALA A 230 9.78 -18.10 11.35
C ALA A 230 8.60 -17.86 12.29
N VAL A 231 8.38 -16.62 12.71
CA VAL A 231 7.24 -16.26 13.56
C VAL A 231 6.42 -15.19 12.85
N VAL A 232 5.10 -15.34 12.83
CA VAL A 232 4.18 -14.31 12.34
C VAL A 232 3.35 -13.81 13.51
N VAL A 233 3.48 -12.53 13.85
CA VAL A 233 2.69 -11.86 14.87
C VAL A 233 1.66 -10.97 14.19
N GLU A 234 0.41 -11.40 14.23
CA GLU A 234 -0.75 -10.71 13.68
C GLU A 234 -1.51 -10.01 14.79
N ALA A 235 -1.88 -8.74 14.60
CA ALA A 235 -2.72 -8.03 15.56
C ALA A 235 -3.39 -6.82 14.93
N ASP A 236 -4.45 -6.34 15.55
CA ASP A 236 -4.99 -5.01 15.23
C ASP A 236 -4.11 -3.90 15.83
N ARG A 237 -4.40 -2.64 15.47
CA ARG A 237 -3.62 -1.50 15.99
C ARG A 237 -3.83 -1.36 17.51
N GLY A 238 -2.81 -0.87 18.21
CA GLY A 238 -2.88 -0.66 19.67
C GLY A 238 -2.84 -1.94 20.52
N ARG A 239 -2.48 -3.10 19.94
CA ARG A 239 -2.31 -4.39 20.65
C ARG A 239 -0.86 -4.69 21.07
N GLY A 240 0.07 -3.76 20.87
CA GLY A 240 1.46 -3.87 21.38
C GLY A 240 2.43 -4.72 20.55
N LYS A 241 2.21 -4.87 19.23
CA LYS A 241 3.07 -5.65 18.30
C LYS A 241 4.53 -5.18 18.29
N SER A 242 4.77 -3.91 17.94
CA SER A 242 6.12 -3.33 17.88
C SER A 242 6.83 -3.41 19.22
N SER A 243 6.07 -3.21 20.31
CA SER A 243 6.56 -3.37 21.68
C SER A 243 6.97 -4.82 21.98
N ALA A 244 6.16 -5.82 21.62
CA ALA A 244 6.51 -7.23 21.78
C ALA A 244 7.74 -7.63 20.93
N ALA A 245 7.82 -7.12 19.69
CA ALA A 245 8.97 -7.31 18.82
C ALA A 245 10.24 -6.69 19.41
N GLY A 246 10.14 -5.50 20.02
CA GLY A 246 11.25 -4.81 20.66
C GLY A 246 11.78 -5.53 21.89
N LEU A 247 10.87 -6.03 22.74
CA LEU A 247 11.23 -6.87 23.89
C LEU A 247 11.93 -8.16 23.45
N ALA A 248 11.45 -8.81 22.39
CA ALA A 248 12.10 -10.00 21.82
C ALA A 248 13.47 -9.66 21.20
N ALA A 249 13.58 -8.55 20.46
CA ALA A 249 14.84 -8.09 19.87
C ALA A 249 15.90 -7.83 20.95
N ALA A 250 15.54 -7.13 22.03
CA ALA A 250 16.42 -6.89 23.17
C ALA A 250 16.82 -8.17 23.89
N ALA A 251 15.90 -9.12 24.09
CA ALA A 251 16.24 -10.40 24.70
C ALA A 251 17.24 -11.21 23.84
N LEU A 252 17.08 -11.20 22.50
CA LEU A 252 18.01 -11.84 21.56
C LEU A 252 19.37 -11.15 21.52
N ALA A 253 19.39 -9.81 21.49
CA ALA A 253 20.63 -9.04 21.50
C ALA A 253 21.39 -9.20 22.83
N ALA A 254 20.68 -9.25 23.97
CA ALA A 254 21.28 -9.54 25.26
C ALA A 254 21.96 -10.92 25.32
N ASP A 255 21.47 -11.90 24.55
CA ASP A 255 22.08 -13.22 24.35
C ASP A 255 23.27 -13.21 23.35
N GLY A 256 23.63 -12.04 22.80
CA GLY A 256 24.80 -11.86 21.94
C GLY A 256 24.54 -11.95 20.44
N ARG A 257 23.28 -11.83 20.00
CA ARG A 257 22.88 -11.98 18.58
C ARG A 257 22.83 -10.66 17.83
N ASP A 258 23.07 -10.72 16.52
CA ASP A 258 22.84 -9.60 15.58
C ASP A 258 21.39 -9.62 15.08
N GLY A 259 20.58 -8.68 15.57
CA GLY A 259 19.21 -8.47 15.14
C GLY A 259 19.07 -7.37 14.10
N LEU A 260 18.60 -7.71 12.91
CA LEU A 260 18.29 -6.75 11.85
C LEU A 260 16.79 -6.43 11.85
N VAL A 261 16.44 -5.18 12.12
CA VAL A 261 15.07 -4.66 12.06
C VAL A 261 14.83 -3.97 10.73
N THR A 262 13.66 -4.20 10.13
CA THR A 262 13.22 -3.44 8.96
C THR A 262 11.73 -3.13 9.03
N ALA A 263 11.36 -1.95 8.54
CA ALA A 263 10.01 -1.42 8.49
C ALA A 263 9.92 -0.41 7.33
N PRO A 264 8.73 0.09 6.92
CA PRO A 264 8.61 1.03 5.81
C PRO A 264 9.48 2.29 5.96
N ALA A 265 9.60 2.80 7.18
CA ALA A 265 10.54 3.84 7.60
C ALA A 265 11.04 3.57 9.01
N VAL A 266 12.15 4.20 9.41
CA VAL A 266 12.71 4.06 10.77
C VAL A 266 11.72 4.49 11.84
N ASP A 267 10.93 5.54 11.57
CA ASP A 267 9.91 6.07 12.49
C ASP A 267 8.80 5.04 12.77
N ASN A 268 8.52 4.12 11.84
CA ASN A 268 7.57 3.03 12.09
C ASN A 268 8.08 2.02 13.11
N ALA A 269 9.41 1.88 13.26
CA ALA A 269 10.05 0.99 14.22
C ALA A 269 10.47 1.72 15.52
N ALA A 270 10.13 3.00 15.69
CA ALA A 270 10.57 3.79 16.85
C ALA A 270 10.18 3.15 18.20
N GLU A 271 8.91 2.73 18.34
CA GLU A 271 8.42 2.02 19.53
C GLU A 271 9.19 0.70 19.77
N LEU A 272 9.56 -0.03 18.71
CA LEU A 272 10.35 -1.26 18.83
C LEU A 272 11.72 -0.95 19.47
N PHE A 273 12.41 0.09 18.99
CA PHE A 273 13.72 0.50 19.53
C PHE A 273 13.63 1.08 20.94
N GLU A 274 12.59 1.87 21.24
CA GLU A 274 12.37 2.40 22.59
C GLU A 274 12.21 1.26 23.62
N ARG A 275 11.33 0.30 23.33
CA ARG A 275 11.09 -0.87 24.18
C ARG A 275 12.31 -1.77 24.29
N ALA A 276 13.08 -1.89 23.22
CA ALA A 276 14.34 -2.62 23.25
C ALA A 276 15.36 -1.94 24.17
N ARG A 277 15.54 -0.62 24.07
CA ARG A 277 16.46 0.17 24.92
C ARG A 277 16.08 0.06 26.39
N GLU A 278 14.80 0.19 26.72
CA GLU A 278 14.31 0.06 28.10
C GLU A 278 14.68 -1.30 28.71
N LEU A 279 14.48 -2.39 27.98
CA LEU A 279 14.81 -3.73 28.45
C LEU A 279 16.32 -3.93 28.58
N LEU A 280 17.13 -3.51 27.59
CA LEU A 280 18.59 -3.60 27.65
C LEU A 280 19.19 -2.80 28.82
N THR A 281 18.63 -1.63 29.11
CA THR A 281 18.97 -0.81 30.29
C THR A 281 18.61 -1.54 31.57
N THR A 282 17.41 -2.13 31.66
CA THR A 282 16.95 -2.92 32.82
C THR A 282 17.86 -4.12 33.07
N LEU A 283 18.31 -4.78 32.01
CA LEU A 283 19.25 -5.91 32.06
C LEU A 283 20.70 -5.47 32.32
N ASN A 284 20.99 -4.16 32.35
CA ASN A 284 22.33 -3.59 32.48
C ASN A 284 23.32 -4.12 31.42
N CYS A 285 22.84 -4.31 30.19
CA CYS A 285 23.65 -4.85 29.10
C CYS A 285 23.79 -3.91 27.90
N LEU A 286 23.18 -2.71 27.92
CA LEU A 286 23.40 -1.67 26.90
C LEU A 286 24.83 -1.13 27.00
N ASP A 287 25.52 -0.96 25.86
CA ASP A 287 26.87 -0.39 25.84
C ASP A 287 26.86 1.11 26.21
N THR A 288 27.93 1.56 26.86
CA THR A 288 28.06 2.90 27.47
C THR A 288 28.07 4.06 26.47
N GLU A 289 28.38 3.82 25.19
CA GLU A 289 28.28 4.84 24.14
C GLU A 289 26.80 5.15 23.78
N ASP A 290 25.90 4.18 23.91
CA ASP A 290 24.46 4.33 23.66
C ASP A 290 23.67 4.76 24.92
N ALA A 291 24.31 4.76 26.09
CA ALA A 291 23.68 5.08 27.37
C ALA A 291 23.68 6.58 27.72
N THR A 292 24.40 7.43 26.97
CA THR A 292 24.63 8.84 27.33
C THR A 292 23.68 9.88 26.73
N ASP A 293 22.71 9.48 25.90
CA ASP A 293 21.77 10.39 25.21
C ASP A 293 20.50 10.75 26.02
N ASP A 294 20.58 10.75 27.35
CA ASP A 294 19.43 11.04 28.23
C ASP A 294 19.06 12.54 28.32
N ASP A 295 19.78 13.43 27.61
CA ASP A 295 19.66 14.90 27.74
C ASP A 295 19.30 15.63 26.41
N SER A 296 18.88 14.93 25.35
CA SER A 296 18.35 15.57 24.12
C SER A 296 16.98 15.02 23.72
N ASP A 297 16.04 15.94 23.48
CA ASP A 297 14.75 15.68 22.83
C ASP A 297 14.92 14.79 21.58
N ASP A 298 14.48 13.53 21.69
CA ASP A 298 13.29 13.01 20.99
C ASP A 298 13.42 11.87 19.95
N ARG A 299 14.53 11.11 19.82
CA ARG A 299 14.51 9.77 19.14
C ARG A 299 15.64 8.84 19.59
N THR A 300 15.31 7.56 19.84
CA THR A 300 16.32 6.49 20.02
C THR A 300 16.85 6.08 18.65
N ASP A 301 18.04 6.53 18.27
CA ASP A 301 18.63 6.19 16.98
C ASP A 301 19.33 4.82 17.02
N PRO A 302 19.03 3.89 16.10
CA PRO A 302 19.77 2.64 15.95
C PRO A 302 21.19 2.89 15.41
N PRO A 303 22.17 1.99 15.69
CA PRO A 303 22.02 0.70 16.34
C PRO A 303 22.05 0.75 17.88
N LEU A 304 21.45 -0.25 18.54
CA LEU A 304 21.60 -0.50 19.97
C LEU A 304 22.58 -1.65 20.18
N ALA A 305 23.78 -1.36 20.70
CA ALA A 305 24.80 -2.37 20.97
C ALA A 305 24.75 -2.86 22.42
N THR A 306 25.14 -4.13 22.64
CA THR A 306 25.16 -4.75 23.96
C THR A 306 26.57 -5.14 24.39
N THR A 307 26.81 -5.14 25.70
CA THR A 307 28.08 -5.58 26.30
C THR A 307 28.38 -7.06 26.13
N THR A 308 27.39 -7.86 25.72
CA THR A 308 27.53 -9.28 25.38
C THR A 308 27.95 -9.51 23.92
N GLY A 309 28.04 -8.44 23.12
CA GLY A 309 28.46 -8.47 21.71
C GLY A 309 27.32 -8.60 20.70
N GLY A 310 26.07 -8.67 21.17
CA GLY A 310 24.88 -8.58 20.30
C GLY A 310 24.49 -7.14 20.02
N GLN A 311 23.63 -6.93 19.02
CA GLN A 311 23.17 -5.59 18.62
C GLN A 311 21.80 -5.65 17.95
N ILE A 312 21.12 -4.50 17.89
CA ILE A 312 19.87 -4.31 17.14
C ILE A 312 20.09 -3.14 16.19
N ARG A 313 19.95 -3.36 14.89
CA ARG A 313 20.19 -2.33 13.85
C ARG A 313 19.02 -2.23 12.89
N PHE A 314 18.83 -1.06 12.29
CA PHE A 314 17.78 -0.82 11.31
C PHE A 314 18.37 -0.74 9.90
N GLU A 315 17.67 -1.33 8.93
CA GLU A 315 17.93 -1.11 7.50
C GLU A 315 16.62 -0.86 6.75
N SER A 316 16.74 -0.08 5.66
CA SER A 316 15.61 0.11 4.74
C SER A 316 15.16 -1.24 4.18
N PRO A 317 13.88 -1.43 3.80
CA PRO A 317 13.38 -2.70 3.27
C PRO A 317 14.21 -3.25 2.09
N LEU A 318 14.73 -2.35 1.25
CA LEU A 318 15.53 -2.71 0.09
C LEU A 318 16.91 -3.25 0.48
N ASP A 319 17.56 -2.61 1.45
CA ASP A 319 18.89 -2.97 1.92
C ASP A 319 18.81 -4.20 2.81
N ALA A 320 17.81 -4.27 3.71
CA ALA A 320 17.54 -5.44 4.54
C ALA A 320 17.33 -6.72 3.71
N ALA A 321 16.68 -6.62 2.55
CA ALA A 321 16.48 -7.74 1.62
C ALA A 321 17.77 -8.28 0.98
N THR A 322 18.92 -7.66 1.24
CA THR A 322 20.25 -8.18 0.86
C THR A 322 20.96 -8.91 2.01
N LEU A 323 20.35 -8.92 3.20
CA LEU A 323 20.89 -9.48 4.43
C LEU A 323 22.33 -9.00 4.71
N PRO A 324 22.53 -7.66 4.82
CA PRO A 324 23.85 -7.07 5.00
C PRO A 324 24.49 -7.62 6.26
N ASP A 325 25.78 -7.96 6.18
CA ASP A 325 26.58 -8.53 7.28
C ASP A 325 26.06 -9.86 7.87
N GLN A 326 25.10 -10.52 7.20
CA GLN A 326 24.55 -11.83 7.59
C GLN A 326 24.00 -11.86 9.03
N PRO A 327 22.88 -11.17 9.31
CA PRO A 327 22.31 -11.12 10.66
C PRO A 327 21.86 -12.51 11.14
N ASP A 328 21.87 -12.71 12.45
CA ASP A 328 21.38 -13.94 13.08
C ASP A 328 19.86 -14.05 13.01
N VAL A 329 19.16 -12.91 13.11
CA VAL A 329 17.70 -12.81 13.09
C VAL A 329 17.24 -11.54 12.39
N VAL A 330 16.17 -11.65 11.61
CA VAL A 330 15.48 -10.49 11.01
C VAL A 330 14.13 -10.29 11.70
N LEU A 331 13.83 -9.06 12.10
CA LEU A 331 12.51 -8.65 12.58
C LEU A 331 11.92 -7.63 11.62
N VAL A 332 10.81 -7.98 11.01
CA VAL A 332 10.07 -7.11 10.10
C VAL A 332 8.87 -6.53 10.85
N ASP A 333 8.88 -5.23 11.10
CA ASP A 333 7.71 -4.54 11.65
C ASP A 333 6.84 -3.93 10.54
N GLU A 334 5.53 -3.89 10.77
CA GLU A 334 4.51 -3.60 9.75
C GLU A 334 4.74 -4.37 8.43
N ALA A 335 4.97 -5.68 8.53
CA ALA A 335 5.36 -6.55 7.42
C ALA A 335 4.42 -6.45 6.22
N ALA A 336 3.12 -6.24 6.43
CA ALA A 336 2.18 -6.08 5.32
C ALA A 336 2.32 -4.77 4.53
N ALA A 337 2.98 -3.77 5.11
CA ALA A 337 3.38 -2.56 4.43
C ALA A 337 4.70 -2.73 3.66
N LEU A 338 5.28 -3.94 3.60
CA LEU A 338 6.45 -4.29 2.77
C LEU A 338 6.08 -5.19 1.56
N PRO A 339 6.73 -5.00 0.39
CA PRO A 339 6.44 -5.77 -0.81
C PRO A 339 6.73 -7.25 -0.61
N VAL A 340 5.84 -8.12 -1.10
CA VAL A 340 5.99 -9.60 -1.00
C VAL A 340 7.35 -10.07 -1.50
N ARG A 341 7.89 -9.47 -2.57
CA ARG A 341 9.21 -9.82 -3.11
C ARG A 341 10.38 -9.50 -2.17
N LEU A 342 10.26 -8.46 -1.33
CA LEU A 342 11.26 -8.16 -0.32
C LEU A 342 11.11 -9.14 0.86
N LEU A 343 9.88 -9.39 1.30
CA LEU A 343 9.58 -10.39 2.34
C LEU A 343 10.09 -11.79 1.96
N GLU A 344 9.90 -12.22 0.71
CA GLU A 344 10.43 -13.49 0.18
C GLU A 344 11.96 -13.58 0.31
N ARG A 345 12.70 -12.49 0.10
CA ARG A 345 14.16 -12.48 0.26
C ARG A 345 14.60 -12.53 1.71
N LEU A 346 13.82 -11.94 2.62
CA LEU A 346 14.10 -11.99 4.06
C LEU A 346 13.95 -13.41 4.63
N LEU A 347 13.27 -14.32 3.92
CA LEU A 347 13.22 -15.75 4.27
C LEU A 347 14.60 -16.44 4.13
N ASP A 348 15.57 -15.84 3.45
CA ASP A 348 16.94 -16.37 3.40
C ASP A 348 17.70 -16.16 4.72
N ALA A 349 17.16 -15.37 5.66
CA ALA A 349 17.74 -15.18 6.98
C ALA A 349 17.67 -16.47 7.83
N PRO A 350 18.60 -16.68 8.77
CA PRO A 350 18.58 -17.88 9.63
C PRO A 350 17.32 -18.01 10.47
N ALA A 351 16.77 -16.90 10.99
CA ALA A 351 15.49 -16.84 11.67
C ALA A 351 14.79 -15.50 11.35
N VAL A 352 13.45 -15.49 11.27
CA VAL A 352 12.72 -14.29 10.87
C VAL A 352 11.37 -14.12 11.59
N GLY A 353 11.13 -12.93 12.15
CA GLY A 353 9.85 -12.54 12.73
C GLY A 353 9.14 -11.51 11.86
N PHE A 354 7.87 -11.73 11.52
CA PHE A 354 7.01 -10.79 10.80
C PHE A 354 5.91 -10.28 11.72
N CYS A 355 5.98 -9.01 12.13
CA CYS A 355 4.91 -8.34 12.87
C CYS A 355 4.05 -7.56 11.88
N THR A 356 2.74 -7.79 11.88
CA THR A 356 1.84 -7.14 10.92
C THR A 356 0.50 -6.77 11.52
N THR A 357 -0.02 -5.62 11.08
CA THR A 357 -1.42 -5.26 11.29
C THR A 357 -2.35 -6.19 10.50
N VAL A 358 -3.51 -6.57 11.03
CA VAL A 358 -4.57 -7.30 10.28
C VAL A 358 -5.69 -6.34 9.90
N HIS A 359 -6.28 -5.67 10.90
CA HIS A 359 -7.28 -4.62 10.72
C HIS A 359 -6.72 -3.26 11.16
N GLY A 360 -6.94 -2.23 10.33
CA GLY A 360 -6.47 -0.87 10.57
C GLY A 360 -6.74 0.04 9.38
N TYR A 361 -6.73 1.35 9.60
CA TYR A 361 -6.97 2.36 8.56
C TYR A 361 -5.86 2.44 7.51
N GLU A 362 -4.73 1.76 7.69
CA GLU A 362 -3.68 1.69 6.67
C GLU A 362 -3.90 0.53 5.68
N GLY A 363 -4.86 -0.37 5.94
CA GLY A 363 -5.39 -1.38 5.01
C GLY A 363 -4.37 -2.31 4.34
N SER A 364 -3.13 -2.37 4.83
CA SER A 364 -2.03 -3.15 4.26
C SER A 364 -2.07 -4.63 4.70
N GLY A 365 -2.47 -4.87 5.94
CA GLY A 365 -2.46 -6.16 6.65
C GLY A 365 -2.94 -7.40 5.88
N ARG A 366 -4.04 -7.26 5.14
CA ARG A 366 -4.75 -8.42 4.57
C ARG A 366 -4.17 -8.89 3.24
N GLY A 367 -3.46 -8.02 2.51
CA GLY A 367 -2.74 -8.39 1.30
C GLY A 367 -1.54 -9.33 1.58
N PHE A 368 -0.91 -9.15 2.75
CA PHE A 368 0.15 -10.02 3.28
C PHE A 368 -0.36 -11.43 3.58
N ALA A 369 -1.43 -11.53 4.37
CA ALA A 369 -1.99 -12.82 4.79
C ALA A 369 -2.38 -13.74 3.62
N VAL A 370 -2.86 -13.17 2.51
CA VAL A 370 -3.34 -13.97 1.36
C VAL A 370 -2.23 -14.34 0.37
N ARG A 371 -1.16 -13.54 0.21
CA ARG A 371 -0.14 -13.75 -0.83
C ARG A 371 1.19 -14.25 -0.31
N PHE A 372 1.58 -13.83 0.88
CA PHE A 372 2.87 -14.19 1.45
C PHE A 372 2.79 -15.48 2.28
N ARG A 373 1.67 -15.78 2.94
CA ARG A 373 1.53 -17.01 3.74
C ARG A 373 1.75 -18.29 2.94
N GLU A 374 1.28 -18.35 1.69
CA GLU A 374 1.55 -19.49 0.80
C GLU A 374 3.07 -19.70 0.60
N ARG A 375 3.81 -18.61 0.40
CA ARG A 375 5.28 -18.65 0.23
C ARG A 375 6.02 -18.96 1.51
N LEU A 376 5.54 -18.42 2.62
CA LEU A 376 6.07 -18.70 3.95
C LEU A 376 5.89 -20.18 4.30
N ALA A 377 4.74 -20.77 3.99
CA ALA A 377 4.46 -22.19 4.17
C ALA A 377 5.28 -23.11 3.23
N GLU A 378 5.71 -22.61 2.07
CA GLU A 378 6.62 -23.29 1.14
C GLU A 378 8.11 -23.13 1.53
N SER A 379 8.43 -22.31 2.53
CA SER A 379 9.81 -22.01 2.93
C SER A 379 10.45 -23.14 3.74
N ALA A 380 11.76 -23.02 4.01
CA ALA A 380 12.50 -23.96 4.84
C ALA A 380 12.29 -23.76 6.36
N HIS A 381 11.51 -22.75 6.75
CA HIS A 381 11.30 -22.39 8.15
C HIS A 381 10.12 -23.14 8.77
N ASP A 382 10.25 -23.50 10.04
CA ASP A 382 9.13 -23.91 10.89
C ASP A 382 8.36 -22.64 11.31
N VAL A 383 7.12 -22.51 10.86
CA VAL A 383 6.31 -21.29 11.02
C VAL A 383 5.45 -21.37 12.29
N THR A 384 5.53 -20.35 13.13
CA THR A 384 4.67 -20.16 14.31
C THR A 384 3.79 -18.92 14.14
N ASP A 385 2.47 -19.11 14.11
CA ASP A 385 1.51 -18.01 14.06
C ASP A 385 1.07 -17.59 15.48
N ILE A 386 1.09 -16.29 15.73
CA ILE A 386 0.71 -15.66 17.00
C ILE A 386 -0.27 -14.54 16.68
N GLU A 387 -1.47 -14.59 17.26
CA GLU A 387 -2.45 -13.52 17.15
C GLU A 387 -2.53 -12.74 18.47
N LEU A 388 -2.26 -11.43 18.46
CA LEU A 388 -2.44 -10.55 19.61
C LEU A 388 -3.83 -9.90 19.55
N ARG A 389 -4.63 -10.11 20.59
CA ARG A 389 -6.02 -9.68 20.66
C ARG A 389 -6.25 -8.61 21.72
N GLU A 390 -5.57 -8.70 22.85
CA GLU A 390 -5.78 -7.78 23.99
C GLU A 390 -5.16 -6.40 23.71
N PRO A 391 -5.94 -5.31 23.68
CA PRO A 391 -5.39 -3.97 23.55
C PRO A 391 -4.60 -3.54 24.77
N ILE A 392 -3.56 -2.74 24.52
CA ILE A 392 -2.66 -2.21 25.56
C ILE A 392 -2.95 -0.74 25.90
N ARG A 393 -3.77 -0.06 25.07
CA ARG A 393 -4.14 1.36 25.23
C ARG A 393 -5.55 1.53 25.81
N TYR A 394 -6.49 0.70 25.40
CA TYR A 394 -7.90 0.76 25.85
C TYR A 394 -8.46 -0.65 26.01
N ALA A 395 -9.69 -0.78 26.49
CA ALA A 395 -10.37 -2.06 26.68
C ALA A 395 -10.78 -2.71 25.34
N GLN A 396 -10.97 -4.04 25.35
CA GLN A 396 -11.24 -4.84 24.15
C GLN A 396 -12.51 -4.45 23.39
N ASP A 397 -13.54 -3.99 24.11
CA ASP A 397 -14.86 -3.65 23.56
C ASP A 397 -15.06 -2.12 23.44
N ASP A 398 -13.96 -1.40 23.15
CA ASP A 398 -13.95 0.05 23.05
C ASP A 398 -14.98 0.58 22.03
N PRO A 399 -15.94 1.43 22.44
CA PRO A 399 -17.01 1.85 21.57
C PRO A 399 -16.55 2.83 20.48
N VAL A 400 -15.44 3.56 20.68
CA VAL A 400 -14.90 4.44 19.64
C VAL A 400 -14.21 3.61 18.55
N GLU A 401 -13.54 2.52 18.92
CA GLU A 401 -12.96 1.54 17.97
C GLU A 401 -14.08 0.91 17.13
N ALA A 402 -15.15 0.44 17.78
CA ALA A 402 -16.30 -0.16 17.11
C ALA A 402 -17.00 0.84 16.17
N TRP A 403 -17.21 2.09 16.61
CA TRP A 403 -17.78 3.14 15.76
C TRP A 403 -16.91 3.43 14.54
N LEU A 404 -15.60 3.56 14.73
CA LEU A 404 -14.66 3.85 13.64
C LEU A 404 -14.60 2.69 12.64
N ALA A 405 -14.52 1.46 13.13
CA ALA A 405 -14.50 0.25 12.32
C ALA A 405 -15.79 0.15 11.48
N TRP A 406 -16.95 0.39 12.07
CA TRP A 406 -18.22 0.43 11.36
C TRP A 406 -18.28 1.58 10.34
N THR A 407 -17.92 2.79 10.75
CA THR A 407 -18.02 3.98 9.88
C THR A 407 -17.13 3.88 8.65
N LEU A 408 -15.89 3.42 8.82
CA LEU A 408 -14.87 3.34 7.78
C LEU A 408 -14.70 1.92 7.18
N LEU A 409 -15.50 0.95 7.62
CA LEU A 409 -15.43 -0.46 7.18
C LEU A 409 -14.04 -1.10 7.34
N LEU A 410 -13.35 -0.78 8.44
CA LEU A 410 -11.98 -1.25 8.70
C LEU A 410 -11.90 -2.76 8.93
N ASP A 411 -13.01 -3.38 9.29
CA ASP A 411 -13.17 -4.81 9.59
C ASP A 411 -13.94 -5.56 8.47
N ALA A 412 -14.17 -4.92 7.31
CA ALA A 412 -14.88 -5.53 6.19
C ALA A 412 -14.11 -6.72 5.60
N GLU A 413 -14.78 -7.87 5.44
CA GLU A 413 -14.20 -9.11 4.92
C GLU A 413 -14.84 -9.52 3.59
N PRO A 414 -14.10 -10.18 2.69
CA PRO A 414 -14.72 -10.79 1.52
C PRO A 414 -15.70 -11.90 1.93
N PRO A 415 -16.62 -12.32 1.04
CA PRO A 415 -17.51 -13.45 1.34
C PRO A 415 -16.74 -14.70 1.76
N ALA A 416 -17.28 -15.48 2.69
CA ALA A 416 -16.64 -16.70 3.14
C ALA A 416 -16.29 -17.64 1.97
N ASP A 417 -15.11 -18.27 2.00
CA ASP A 417 -14.58 -19.11 0.92
C ASP A 417 -15.59 -20.09 0.33
N GLN A 418 -16.35 -20.77 1.20
CA GLN A 418 -17.33 -21.80 0.83
C GLN A 418 -18.46 -21.27 -0.07
N LEU A 419 -18.78 -19.97 0.00
CA LEU A 419 -19.87 -19.35 -0.77
C LEU A 419 -19.46 -19.06 -2.22
N VAL A 420 -18.17 -19.00 -2.50
CA VAL A 420 -17.63 -18.56 -3.80
C VAL A 420 -16.62 -19.53 -4.40
N ALA A 421 -16.24 -20.58 -3.67
CA ALA A 421 -15.25 -21.57 -4.08
C ALA A 421 -15.59 -22.32 -5.36
N ASP A 422 -16.86 -22.41 -5.77
CA ASP A 422 -17.31 -23.07 -7.01
C ASP A 422 -17.61 -22.09 -8.15
N ALA A 423 -17.30 -20.80 -7.97
CA ALA A 423 -17.51 -19.80 -9.00
C ALA A 423 -16.64 -20.05 -10.24
N THR A 424 -17.25 -19.96 -11.41
CA THR A 424 -16.64 -20.02 -12.74
C THR A 424 -17.30 -18.96 -13.63
N PRO A 425 -16.70 -18.61 -14.79
CA PRO A 425 -17.31 -17.64 -15.70
C PRO A 425 -18.76 -17.96 -16.11
N ASP A 426 -19.15 -19.24 -16.14
CA ASP A 426 -20.50 -19.68 -16.50
C ASP A 426 -21.52 -19.59 -15.34
N THR A 427 -21.05 -19.59 -14.08
CA THR A 427 -21.92 -19.64 -12.88
C THR A 427 -22.12 -18.28 -12.24
N VAL A 428 -21.51 -17.23 -12.79
CA VAL A 428 -21.55 -15.87 -12.25
C VAL A 428 -22.48 -14.96 -13.03
N ARG A 429 -22.95 -13.91 -12.36
CA ARG A 429 -23.78 -12.86 -12.97
C ARG A 429 -23.06 -11.52 -12.87
N TYR A 430 -22.99 -10.84 -14.00
CA TYR A 430 -22.51 -9.46 -14.09
C TYR A 430 -23.55 -8.50 -13.49
N ARG A 431 -23.10 -7.61 -12.59
CA ARG A 431 -23.91 -6.57 -11.97
C ARG A 431 -23.18 -5.24 -12.02
N ARG A 432 -23.94 -4.19 -12.34
CA ARG A 432 -23.61 -2.81 -11.97
C ARG A 432 -23.99 -2.61 -10.51
N LEU A 433 -23.04 -2.11 -9.72
CA LEU A 433 -23.28 -1.75 -8.32
C LEU A 433 -23.15 -0.24 -8.21
N SER A 434 -24.25 0.42 -7.85
CA SER A 434 -24.25 1.85 -7.53
C SER A 434 -23.85 2.09 -6.08
N ALA A 435 -23.44 3.31 -5.74
CA ALA A 435 -23.22 3.69 -4.34
C ALA A 435 -24.49 3.48 -3.49
N ASP A 436 -25.67 3.66 -4.07
CA ASP A 436 -26.95 3.44 -3.36
C ASP A 436 -27.20 1.94 -3.12
N ASP A 437 -26.78 1.04 -4.01
CA ASP A 437 -26.84 -0.40 -3.75
C ASP A 437 -25.96 -0.79 -2.54
N LEU A 438 -24.78 -0.16 -2.41
CA LEU A 438 -23.87 -0.41 -1.29
C LEU A 438 -24.42 0.13 0.03
N VAL A 439 -24.88 1.39 0.06
CA VAL A 439 -25.37 2.00 1.31
C VAL A 439 -26.65 1.34 1.82
N ASN A 440 -27.47 0.77 0.93
CA ASN A 440 -28.72 0.09 1.31
C ASN A 440 -28.52 -1.38 1.70
N ASP A 441 -27.35 -1.98 1.44
CA ASP A 441 -27.02 -3.38 1.73
C ASP A 441 -25.63 -3.47 2.38
N GLU A 442 -25.61 -3.40 3.71
CA GLU A 442 -24.36 -3.38 4.50
C GLU A 442 -23.53 -4.67 4.29
N GLU A 443 -24.15 -5.83 4.07
CA GLU A 443 -23.44 -7.10 3.85
C GLU A 443 -22.74 -7.10 2.48
N LEU A 444 -23.44 -6.64 1.44
CA LEU A 444 -22.86 -6.44 0.12
C LEU A 444 -21.72 -5.42 0.18
N PHE A 445 -21.93 -4.31 0.89
CA PHE A 445 -20.94 -3.25 1.01
C PHE A 445 -19.65 -3.74 1.67
N ARG A 446 -19.78 -4.43 2.81
CA ARG A 446 -18.66 -5.08 3.50
C ARG A 446 -17.95 -6.08 2.60
N SER A 447 -18.69 -6.92 1.89
CA SER A 447 -18.12 -7.91 0.97
C SER A 447 -17.32 -7.28 -0.18
N VAL A 448 -17.83 -6.19 -0.76
CA VAL A 448 -17.15 -5.45 -1.83
C VAL A 448 -15.88 -4.78 -1.30
N VAL A 449 -15.96 -4.06 -0.18
CA VAL A 449 -14.79 -3.41 0.43
C VAL A 449 -13.76 -4.45 0.86
N GLY A 450 -14.19 -5.57 1.46
CA GLY A 450 -13.32 -6.67 1.83
C GLY A 450 -12.55 -7.26 0.64
N LEU A 451 -13.20 -7.43 -0.52
CA LEU A 451 -12.52 -7.84 -1.75
C LEU A 451 -11.49 -6.81 -2.23
N LEU A 452 -11.85 -5.51 -2.22
CA LEU A 452 -10.97 -4.43 -2.65
C LEU A 452 -9.73 -4.29 -1.74
N VAL A 453 -9.90 -4.52 -0.43
CA VAL A 453 -8.81 -4.54 0.55
C VAL A 453 -7.92 -5.77 0.35
N ALA A 454 -8.50 -6.98 0.24
CA ALA A 454 -7.73 -8.22 0.15
C ALA A 454 -6.86 -8.36 -1.12
N ALA A 455 -7.18 -7.63 -2.19
CA ALA A 455 -6.44 -7.71 -3.45
C ALA A 455 -5.34 -6.64 -3.61
N HIS A 456 -5.30 -5.61 -2.75
CA HIS A 456 -4.42 -4.47 -2.91
C HIS A 456 -3.53 -4.26 -1.68
N TYR A 457 -2.33 -3.76 -1.95
CA TYR A 457 -1.26 -3.62 -0.97
C TYR A 457 -1.53 -2.54 0.10
N ARG A 458 -2.40 -1.58 -0.21
CA ARG A 458 -2.80 -0.50 0.69
C ARG A 458 -4.19 -0.03 0.27
N THR A 459 -5.09 0.07 1.23
CA THR A 459 -6.41 0.68 1.07
C THR A 459 -6.58 1.66 2.20
N GLU A 460 -6.90 2.90 1.87
CA GLU A 460 -7.04 3.96 2.85
C GLU A 460 -8.53 4.31 3.04
N PRO A 461 -8.96 4.80 4.22
CA PRO A 461 -10.34 5.25 4.45
C PRO A 461 -10.86 6.22 3.39
N ASP A 462 -10.00 7.07 2.84
CA ASP A 462 -10.32 7.99 1.76
C ASP A 462 -10.78 7.27 0.46
N ASP A 463 -10.38 6.01 0.25
CA ASP A 463 -10.90 5.19 -0.84
C ASP A 463 -12.40 4.90 -0.68
N LEU A 464 -12.91 4.87 0.55
CA LEU A 464 -14.35 4.71 0.83
C LEU A 464 -15.14 5.95 0.42
N VAL A 465 -14.60 7.14 0.70
CA VAL A 465 -15.17 8.42 0.26
C VAL A 465 -15.26 8.43 -1.26
N ARG A 466 -14.18 8.04 -1.94
CA ARG A 466 -14.15 7.93 -3.40
C ARG A 466 -15.19 6.93 -3.91
N LEU A 467 -15.25 5.73 -3.34
CA LEU A 467 -16.18 4.68 -3.76
C LEU A 467 -17.64 5.12 -3.66
N LEU A 468 -18.00 5.91 -2.65
CA LEU A 468 -19.37 6.32 -2.40
C LEU A 468 -19.76 7.64 -3.09
N ASP A 469 -18.83 8.60 -3.18
CA ASP A 469 -19.16 9.98 -3.54
C ASP A 469 -18.51 10.47 -4.85
N ALA A 470 -17.47 9.80 -5.37
CA ALA A 470 -16.80 10.26 -6.59
C ALA A 470 -17.65 10.00 -7.86
N PRO A 471 -18.01 11.05 -8.63
CA PRO A 471 -18.88 10.90 -9.79
C PRO A 471 -18.20 10.23 -10.99
N ASN A 472 -16.87 10.23 -11.02
CA ASN A 472 -16.10 9.61 -12.09
C ASN A 472 -15.87 8.10 -11.87
N LEU A 473 -16.32 7.53 -10.76
CA LEU A 473 -16.11 6.11 -10.44
C LEU A 473 -17.32 5.24 -10.76
N GLU A 474 -17.05 4.07 -11.33
CA GLU A 474 -18.03 3.06 -11.66
C GLU A 474 -17.60 1.71 -11.09
N LEU A 475 -18.48 1.03 -10.35
CA LEU A 475 -18.22 -0.28 -9.78
C LEU A 475 -18.97 -1.36 -10.57
N ARG A 476 -18.25 -2.41 -10.97
CA ARG A 476 -18.80 -3.60 -11.62
C ARG A 476 -18.40 -4.84 -10.86
N ALA A 477 -19.31 -5.81 -10.78
CA ALA A 477 -19.09 -7.04 -10.03
C ALA A 477 -19.57 -8.27 -10.81
N LEU A 478 -18.86 -9.37 -10.64
CA LEU A 478 -19.37 -10.71 -10.85
C LEU A 478 -19.88 -11.25 -9.51
N THR A 479 -21.11 -11.76 -9.50
CA THR A 479 -21.73 -12.35 -8.30
C THR A 479 -22.03 -13.82 -8.52
N HIS A 480 -21.78 -14.64 -7.50
CA HIS A 480 -22.15 -16.06 -7.45
C HIS A 480 -23.15 -16.24 -6.30
N ASP A 481 -24.36 -16.71 -6.61
CA ASP A 481 -25.46 -16.85 -5.64
C ASP A 481 -25.70 -15.61 -4.76
N GLY A 482 -25.56 -14.41 -5.35
CA GLY A 482 -25.75 -13.13 -4.67
C GLY A 482 -24.48 -12.53 -4.06
N HIS A 483 -23.44 -13.33 -3.81
CA HIS A 483 -22.19 -12.88 -3.21
C HIS A 483 -21.21 -12.36 -4.27
N PRO A 484 -20.56 -11.20 -4.07
CA PRO A 484 -19.54 -10.72 -5.00
C PRO A 484 -18.31 -11.63 -4.97
N VAL A 485 -17.87 -12.11 -6.14
CA VAL A 485 -16.66 -12.94 -6.28
C VAL A 485 -15.53 -12.22 -7.00
N SER A 486 -15.87 -11.27 -7.87
CA SER A 486 -14.89 -10.42 -8.53
C SER A 486 -15.47 -9.02 -8.67
N VAL A 487 -14.67 -8.00 -8.37
CA VAL A 487 -15.07 -6.58 -8.47
C VAL A 487 -14.03 -5.79 -9.26
N ALA A 488 -14.49 -4.81 -10.04
CA ALA A 488 -13.68 -3.88 -10.79
C ALA A 488 -14.16 -2.46 -10.51
N LEU A 489 -13.26 -1.63 -10.01
CA LEU A 489 -13.47 -0.19 -9.81
C LEU A 489 -12.82 0.54 -10.99
N LEU A 490 -13.64 1.22 -11.78
CA LEU A 490 -13.25 1.95 -12.98
C LEU A 490 -13.31 3.45 -12.70
N ALA A 491 -12.28 4.19 -13.10
CA ALA A 491 -12.28 5.66 -13.08
C ALA A 491 -12.36 6.20 -14.49
N ARG A 492 -13.36 7.03 -14.75
CA ARG A 492 -13.42 7.83 -15.97
C ARG A 492 -12.36 8.93 -15.91
N GLU A 493 -11.53 9.00 -16.93
CA GLU A 493 -10.45 9.98 -17.08
C GLU A 493 -10.48 10.58 -18.50
N GLY A 494 -9.84 11.73 -18.69
CA GLY A 494 -9.77 12.42 -19.97
C GLY A 494 -11.00 13.27 -20.30
N GLY A 495 -11.06 13.80 -21.52
CA GLY A 495 -12.04 14.82 -21.90
C GLY A 495 -11.77 16.17 -21.22
N LEU A 496 -10.49 16.49 -20.98
CA LEU A 496 -10.08 17.72 -20.31
C LEU A 496 -10.08 18.90 -21.29
N SER A 497 -10.41 20.10 -20.79
CA SER A 497 -10.40 21.31 -21.62
C SER A 497 -8.98 21.69 -22.07
N SER A 498 -8.85 22.47 -23.14
CA SER A 498 -7.54 22.96 -23.61
C SER A 498 -6.74 23.66 -22.51
N ASP A 499 -7.40 24.41 -21.63
CA ASP A 499 -6.75 25.12 -20.53
C ASP A 499 -6.20 24.13 -19.48
N GLN A 500 -6.92 23.04 -19.21
CA GLN A 500 -6.47 21.98 -18.32
C GLN A 500 -5.32 21.18 -18.94
N GLN A 501 -5.39 20.88 -20.24
CA GLN A 501 -4.30 20.21 -20.96
C GLN A 501 -3.01 21.05 -20.90
N ASP A 502 -3.12 22.36 -21.14
CA ASP A 502 -2.01 23.32 -21.04
C ASP A 502 -1.43 23.39 -19.61
N ALA A 503 -2.29 23.39 -18.59
CA ALA A 503 -1.90 23.38 -17.18
C ALA A 503 -1.09 22.12 -16.83
N ILE A 504 -1.57 20.94 -17.23
CA ILE A 504 -0.88 19.66 -17.04
C ILE A 504 0.47 19.65 -17.76
N TYR A 505 0.50 20.11 -19.01
CA TYR A 505 1.72 20.16 -19.79
C TYR A 505 2.80 21.08 -19.19
N ARG A 506 2.38 22.12 -18.44
CA ARG A 506 3.23 23.02 -17.65
C ARG A 506 3.60 22.49 -16.26
N GLY A 507 3.09 21.32 -15.88
CA GLY A 507 3.44 20.61 -14.64
C GLY A 507 2.44 20.76 -13.49
N GLN A 508 1.25 21.34 -13.73
CA GLN A 508 0.17 21.31 -12.74
C GLN A 508 -0.47 19.92 -12.73
N ARG A 509 -0.69 19.35 -11.55
CA ARG A 509 -1.39 18.05 -11.47
C ARG A 509 -2.89 18.26 -11.48
N VAL A 510 -3.59 17.48 -12.29
CA VAL A 510 -5.06 17.41 -12.26
C VAL A 510 -5.47 16.15 -11.50
N GLN A 511 -6.18 16.35 -10.40
CA GLN A 511 -6.62 15.27 -9.52
C GLN A 511 -7.53 14.28 -10.27
N GLY A 512 -7.36 12.98 -9.98
CA GLY A 512 -8.19 11.92 -10.53
C GLY A 512 -8.00 11.57 -12.01
N ASN A 513 -7.03 12.19 -12.71
CA ASN A 513 -6.72 11.93 -14.12
C ASN A 513 -5.30 11.38 -14.31
N MET A 514 -4.97 10.25 -13.68
CA MET A 514 -3.59 9.77 -13.58
C MET A 514 -2.97 9.44 -14.94
N LEU A 515 -3.67 8.71 -15.82
CA LEU A 515 -3.13 8.36 -17.13
C LEU A 515 -2.97 9.61 -18.01
N PRO A 516 -4.00 10.45 -18.21
CA PRO A 516 -3.85 11.73 -18.91
C PRO A 516 -2.69 12.59 -18.37
N ASP A 517 -2.53 12.67 -17.04
CA ASP A 517 -1.47 13.45 -16.40
C ASP A 517 -0.08 12.93 -16.76
N VAL A 518 0.16 11.62 -16.66
CA VAL A 518 1.48 11.04 -16.99
C VAL A 518 1.79 11.15 -18.48
N LEU A 519 0.83 10.85 -19.35
CA LEU A 519 1.03 10.94 -20.79
C LEU A 519 1.32 12.40 -21.23
N THR A 520 0.61 13.36 -20.65
CA THR A 520 0.76 14.77 -21.00
C THR A 520 2.00 15.41 -20.40
N SER A 521 2.21 15.26 -19.08
CA SER A 521 3.27 15.96 -18.36
C SER A 521 4.65 15.29 -18.54
N GLN A 522 4.72 13.96 -18.39
CA GLN A 522 5.98 13.20 -18.39
C GLN A 522 6.37 12.73 -19.79
N LEU A 523 5.39 12.26 -20.58
CA LEU A 523 5.65 11.81 -21.96
C LEU A 523 5.51 12.90 -23.01
N ARG A 524 5.14 14.11 -22.57
CA ARG A 524 5.14 15.33 -23.38
C ARG A 524 4.20 15.25 -24.58
N ASP A 525 3.08 14.55 -24.45
CA ASP A 525 1.99 14.58 -25.43
C ASP A 525 0.95 15.64 -25.01
N PRO A 526 0.93 16.83 -25.64
CA PRO A 526 0.02 17.91 -25.24
C PRO A 526 -1.47 17.57 -25.42
N THR A 527 -1.79 16.53 -26.19
CA THR A 527 -3.17 16.15 -26.54
C THR A 527 -3.65 14.86 -25.86
N ALA A 528 -2.79 14.19 -25.09
CA ALA A 528 -3.11 12.90 -24.49
C ALA A 528 -4.26 12.92 -23.46
N ALA A 529 -4.64 14.11 -22.99
CA ALA A 529 -5.73 14.31 -22.05
C ALA A 529 -7.10 14.63 -22.71
N ASP A 530 -7.14 14.77 -24.04
CA ASP A 530 -8.38 14.95 -24.79
C ASP A 530 -9.21 13.65 -24.87
N PRO A 531 -8.64 12.48 -25.26
CA PRO A 531 -9.42 11.24 -25.37
C PRO A 531 -9.98 10.77 -24.03
N VAL A 532 -11.23 10.33 -24.03
CA VAL A 532 -11.94 9.85 -22.84
C VAL A 532 -11.70 8.37 -22.65
N GLY A 533 -11.44 7.93 -21.42
CA GLY A 533 -11.26 6.52 -21.15
C GLY A 533 -11.61 6.10 -19.74
N TYR A 534 -11.63 4.78 -19.53
CA TYR A 534 -11.72 4.19 -18.20
C TYR A 534 -10.38 3.61 -17.77
N ARG A 535 -9.83 4.12 -16.68
CA ARG A 535 -8.76 3.45 -15.97
C ARG A 535 -9.34 2.39 -15.03
N VAL A 536 -8.88 1.15 -15.15
CA VAL A 536 -9.12 0.13 -14.14
C VAL A 536 -8.28 0.51 -12.91
N MET A 537 -8.92 1.12 -11.91
CA MET A 537 -8.25 1.50 -10.67
C MET A 537 -7.89 0.27 -9.86
N ARG A 538 -8.85 -0.64 -9.72
CA ARG A 538 -8.73 -1.87 -8.96
C ARG A 538 -9.51 -2.97 -9.65
N ILE A 539 -8.94 -4.17 -9.64
CA ILE A 539 -9.65 -5.40 -10.00
C ILE A 539 -9.26 -6.47 -8.98
N ALA A 540 -10.26 -7.01 -8.32
CA ALA A 540 -10.09 -7.94 -7.22
C ALA A 540 -10.94 -9.18 -7.48
N THR A 541 -10.32 -10.35 -7.45
CA THR A 541 -11.02 -11.64 -7.48
C THR A 541 -10.72 -12.39 -6.19
N HIS A 542 -11.77 -12.94 -5.58
CA HIS A 542 -11.71 -13.75 -4.37
C HIS A 542 -10.67 -14.88 -4.49
N HIS A 543 -9.83 -15.08 -3.46
CA HIS A 543 -8.72 -16.04 -3.53
C HIS A 543 -9.18 -17.48 -3.81
N ALA A 544 -10.26 -17.93 -3.18
CA ALA A 544 -10.85 -19.26 -3.42
C ALA A 544 -11.30 -19.51 -4.88
N ALA A 545 -11.49 -18.44 -5.68
CA ALA A 545 -11.94 -18.52 -7.08
C ALA A 545 -10.91 -17.95 -8.09
N ARG A 546 -9.68 -17.64 -7.64
CA ARG A 546 -8.61 -17.12 -8.52
C ARG A 546 -8.18 -18.15 -9.55
N SER A 547 -7.54 -17.65 -10.61
CA SER A 547 -6.96 -18.48 -11.70
C SER A 547 -7.99 -19.31 -12.48
N ARG A 548 -9.28 -18.92 -12.45
CA ARG A 548 -10.38 -19.55 -13.20
C ARG A 548 -10.97 -18.67 -14.32
N GLY A 549 -10.30 -17.56 -14.65
CA GLY A 549 -10.74 -16.64 -15.71
C GLY A 549 -11.76 -15.57 -15.29
N LEU A 550 -12.19 -15.51 -14.03
CA LEU A 550 -13.18 -14.53 -13.55
C LEU A 550 -12.75 -13.06 -13.75
N GLY A 551 -11.48 -12.74 -13.51
CA GLY A 551 -10.98 -11.38 -13.74
C GLY A 551 -11.02 -10.99 -15.22
N SER A 552 -10.70 -11.93 -16.12
CA SER A 552 -10.81 -11.72 -17.57
C SER A 552 -12.26 -11.61 -18.03
N GLU A 553 -13.16 -12.44 -17.50
CA GLU A 553 -14.60 -12.35 -17.76
C GLU A 553 -15.14 -10.98 -17.34
N LEU A 554 -14.77 -10.50 -16.14
CA LEU A 554 -15.20 -9.18 -15.66
C LEU A 554 -14.72 -8.05 -16.58
N LEU A 555 -13.45 -8.08 -17.01
CA LEU A 555 -12.92 -7.10 -17.97
C LEU A 555 -13.64 -7.16 -19.31
N ALA A 556 -13.88 -8.36 -19.84
CA ALA A 556 -14.60 -8.54 -21.10
C ALA A 556 -16.01 -7.95 -21.03
N ARG A 557 -16.72 -8.13 -19.91
CA ARG A 557 -18.04 -7.51 -19.67
C ARG A 557 -17.96 -5.98 -19.62
N CYS A 558 -16.97 -5.43 -18.92
CA CYS A 558 -16.75 -3.98 -18.89
C CYS A 558 -16.43 -3.42 -20.28
N HIS A 559 -15.58 -4.11 -21.06
CA HIS A 559 -15.25 -3.71 -22.43
C HIS A 559 -16.48 -3.74 -23.34
N ALA A 560 -17.33 -4.75 -23.19
CA ALA A 560 -18.58 -4.84 -23.96
C ALA A 560 -19.61 -3.78 -23.53
N GLU A 561 -19.63 -3.37 -22.26
CA GLU A 561 -20.55 -2.34 -21.76
C GLU A 561 -20.16 -0.93 -22.22
N PHE A 562 -18.87 -0.56 -22.11
CA PHE A 562 -18.44 0.83 -22.33
C PHE A 562 -17.63 1.06 -23.61
N GLY A 563 -17.24 0.01 -24.34
CA GLY A 563 -16.29 0.13 -25.45
C GLY A 563 -16.72 1.11 -26.55
N ASP A 564 -18.03 1.29 -26.76
CA ASP A 564 -18.55 2.23 -27.76
C ASP A 564 -18.62 3.69 -27.24
N ASP A 565 -18.52 3.90 -25.92
CA ASP A 565 -18.68 5.19 -25.24
C ASP A 565 -17.35 5.87 -24.88
N VAL A 566 -16.23 5.16 -25.03
CA VAL A 566 -14.89 5.64 -24.65
C VAL A 566 -13.83 5.34 -25.72
N ASP A 567 -12.75 6.11 -25.70
CA ASP A 567 -11.64 5.95 -26.61
C ASP A 567 -10.67 4.85 -26.17
N TRP A 568 -10.51 4.64 -24.86
CA TRP A 568 -9.54 3.68 -24.33
C TRP A 568 -9.94 3.10 -22.97
N PHE A 569 -9.45 1.90 -22.67
CA PHE A 569 -9.28 1.41 -21.30
C PHE A 569 -7.81 1.44 -20.92
N GLY A 570 -7.51 1.75 -19.67
CA GLY A 570 -6.14 1.88 -19.20
C GLY A 570 -5.92 1.26 -17.84
N VAL A 571 -4.67 1.03 -17.49
CA VAL A 571 -4.27 0.57 -16.16
C VAL A 571 -2.89 1.10 -15.81
N GLY A 572 -2.65 1.36 -14.52
CA GLY A 572 -1.33 1.60 -13.95
C GLY A 572 -1.12 0.71 -12.73
N PHE A 573 0.00 -0.03 -12.68
CA PHE A 573 0.27 -1.00 -11.61
C PHE A 573 1.77 -1.24 -11.43
N GLY A 574 2.19 -1.78 -10.28
CA GLY A 574 3.57 -2.23 -10.03
C GLY A 574 3.94 -3.42 -10.93
N ALA A 575 4.99 -3.27 -11.73
CA ALA A 575 5.29 -4.19 -12.82
C ALA A 575 5.77 -5.56 -12.30
N THR A 576 4.96 -6.58 -12.54
CA THR A 576 5.31 -8.00 -12.36
C THR A 576 5.06 -8.75 -13.67
N PRO A 577 5.82 -9.83 -13.97
CA PRO A 577 5.62 -10.60 -15.21
C PRO A 577 4.19 -11.16 -15.32
N ARG A 578 3.63 -11.60 -14.19
CA ARG A 578 2.26 -12.15 -14.10
C ARG A 578 1.20 -11.12 -14.44
N LEU A 579 1.28 -9.90 -13.88
CA LEU A 579 0.30 -8.86 -14.16
C LEU A 579 0.44 -8.32 -15.59
N LEU A 580 1.66 -8.11 -16.09
CA LEU A 580 1.90 -7.73 -17.49
C LEU A 580 1.26 -8.74 -18.46
N SER A 581 1.47 -10.04 -18.21
CA SER A 581 0.88 -11.11 -19.03
C SER A 581 -0.65 -11.15 -18.93
N PHE A 582 -1.22 -10.93 -17.72
CA PHE A 582 -2.67 -10.85 -17.52
C PHE A 582 -3.27 -9.70 -18.34
N TRP A 583 -2.72 -8.49 -18.25
CA TRP A 583 -3.23 -7.35 -18.99
C TRP A 583 -3.05 -7.50 -20.51
N GLN A 584 -1.91 -8.04 -20.96
CA GLN A 584 -1.68 -8.38 -22.36
C GLN A 584 -2.73 -9.36 -22.89
N ALA A 585 -3.02 -10.43 -22.14
CA ALA A 585 -4.01 -11.43 -22.53
C ALA A 585 -5.45 -10.85 -22.63
N ASN A 586 -5.71 -9.72 -21.96
CA ASN A 586 -6.98 -8.98 -22.04
C ASN A 586 -6.93 -7.80 -23.03
N GLY A 587 -5.92 -7.76 -23.92
CA GLY A 587 -5.83 -6.80 -25.02
C GLY A 587 -5.21 -5.45 -24.67
N TYR A 588 -4.55 -5.32 -23.52
CA TYR A 588 -3.83 -4.10 -23.15
C TYR A 588 -2.39 -4.14 -23.67
N GLN A 589 -1.87 -2.99 -24.08
CA GLN A 589 -0.53 -2.82 -24.63
C GLN A 589 0.32 -1.92 -23.73
N THR A 590 1.60 -2.26 -23.53
CA THR A 590 2.51 -1.45 -22.71
C THR A 590 2.92 -0.17 -23.42
N VAL A 591 2.64 0.97 -22.77
CA VAL A 591 2.96 2.31 -23.27
C VAL A 591 4.00 3.04 -22.40
N HIS A 592 4.20 2.59 -21.16
CA HIS A 592 5.16 3.22 -20.26
C HIS A 592 5.65 2.29 -19.16
N LEU A 593 6.94 2.40 -18.84
CA LEU A 593 7.56 1.95 -17.59
C LEU A 593 8.19 3.15 -16.90
N SER A 594 7.82 3.38 -15.65
CA SER A 594 8.35 4.48 -14.82
C SER A 594 9.81 4.23 -14.46
N VAL A 595 10.66 5.25 -14.60
CA VAL A 595 12.06 5.20 -14.16
C VAL A 595 12.20 5.26 -12.64
N THR A 596 11.32 6.01 -11.98
CA THR A 596 11.29 6.09 -10.52
C THR A 596 10.55 4.88 -9.97
N ARG A 597 11.18 4.19 -9.03
CA ARG A 597 10.52 3.15 -8.23
C ARG A 597 9.52 3.82 -7.31
N ASN A 598 8.37 3.20 -7.15
CA ASN A 598 7.43 3.62 -6.12
C ASN A 598 8.08 3.34 -4.75
N ALA A 599 8.22 4.37 -3.91
CA ALA A 599 8.92 4.28 -2.62
C ALA A 599 8.33 3.22 -1.68
N THR A 600 7.02 2.96 -1.79
CA THR A 600 6.28 2.03 -0.95
C THR A 600 6.39 0.59 -1.46
N SER A 601 6.23 0.36 -2.77
CA SER A 601 6.28 -1.00 -3.34
C SER A 601 7.69 -1.46 -3.76
N GLY A 602 8.64 -0.53 -3.89
CA GLY A 602 9.94 -0.80 -4.50
C GLY A 602 9.89 -1.18 -5.99
N GLU A 603 8.69 -1.26 -6.59
CA GLU A 603 8.48 -1.68 -7.98
C GLU A 603 8.46 -0.48 -8.94
N HIS A 604 8.80 -0.74 -10.19
CA HIS A 604 8.57 0.21 -11.28
C HIS A 604 7.11 0.11 -11.73
N SER A 605 6.43 1.24 -11.90
CA SER A 605 5.05 1.24 -12.41
C SER A 605 5.03 1.01 -13.92
N ALA A 606 4.15 0.13 -14.38
CA ALA A 606 3.80 -0.05 -15.79
C ALA A 606 2.45 0.62 -16.08
N LEU A 607 2.35 1.29 -17.23
CA LEU A 607 1.09 1.77 -17.78
C LEU A 607 0.77 1.02 -19.06
N MET A 608 -0.48 0.57 -19.18
CA MET A 608 -0.96 -0.14 -20.37
C MET A 608 -2.30 0.41 -20.84
N LEU A 609 -2.51 0.43 -22.15
CA LEU A 609 -3.74 0.92 -22.80
C LEU A 609 -4.34 -0.15 -23.71
N ARG A 610 -5.67 -0.20 -23.77
CA ARG A 610 -6.46 -0.95 -24.75
C ARG A 610 -7.31 0.06 -25.52
N PRO A 611 -7.08 0.26 -26.82
CA PRO A 611 -7.87 1.19 -27.62
C PRO A 611 -9.30 0.67 -27.85
N CYS A 612 -10.24 1.58 -28.02
CA CYS A 612 -11.67 1.31 -28.28
C CYS A 612 -12.24 2.14 -29.44
N SER A 613 -11.61 3.28 -29.75
CA SER A 613 -11.95 4.15 -30.88
C SER A 613 -10.71 4.46 -31.73
N PRO A 614 -10.87 5.04 -32.94
CA PRO A 614 -9.73 5.51 -33.74
C PRO A 614 -8.83 6.52 -33.02
N ALA A 615 -9.40 7.36 -32.13
CA ALA A 615 -8.61 8.29 -31.33
C ALA A 615 -7.77 7.53 -30.27
N GLY A 616 -8.36 6.52 -29.64
CA GLY A 616 -7.65 5.63 -28.73
C GLY A 616 -6.58 4.78 -29.41
N GLU A 617 -6.84 4.28 -30.62
CA GLU A 617 -5.86 3.56 -31.44
C GLU A 617 -4.65 4.46 -31.72
N ALA A 618 -4.88 5.69 -32.20
CA ALA A 618 -3.81 6.66 -32.43
C ALA A 618 -3.00 6.96 -31.15
N LEU A 619 -3.68 7.14 -30.01
CA LEU A 619 -3.04 7.38 -28.72
C LEU A 619 -2.17 6.20 -28.27
N ALA A 620 -2.70 4.97 -28.34
CA ALA A 620 -2.01 3.75 -27.94
C ALA A 620 -0.82 3.45 -28.86
N GLU A 621 -0.99 3.59 -30.17
CA GLU A 621 0.08 3.40 -31.15
C GLU A 621 1.21 4.41 -30.99
N TRP A 622 0.88 5.70 -30.83
CA TRP A 622 1.87 6.75 -30.60
C TRP A 622 2.74 6.43 -29.38
N HIS A 623 2.12 6.14 -28.25
CA HIS A 623 2.85 5.90 -27.01
C HIS A 623 3.58 4.54 -27.00
N SER A 624 3.04 3.52 -27.67
CA SER A 624 3.73 2.23 -27.83
C SER A 624 4.98 2.37 -28.71
N ARG A 625 4.90 3.14 -29.80
CA ARG A 625 6.06 3.48 -30.64
C ARG A 625 7.11 4.26 -29.84
N TRP A 626 6.68 5.30 -29.14
CA TRP A 626 7.58 6.10 -28.31
C TRP A 626 8.25 5.28 -27.19
N PHE A 627 7.51 4.36 -26.57
CA PHE A 627 8.05 3.40 -25.61
C PHE A 627 9.15 2.53 -26.24
N ARG A 628 8.89 1.92 -27.40
CA ARG A 628 9.86 1.08 -28.13
C ARG A 628 11.15 1.83 -28.46
N GLU A 629 11.05 3.09 -28.87
CA GLU A 629 12.20 3.93 -29.23
C GLU A 629 13.09 4.26 -28.03
N ARG A 630 12.50 4.56 -26.86
CA ARG A 630 13.28 5.00 -25.68
C ARG A 630 13.71 3.88 -24.74
N ILE A 631 12.97 2.77 -24.67
CA ILE A 631 13.14 1.78 -23.59
C ILE A 631 14.53 1.14 -23.59
N ALA A 632 15.13 0.88 -24.75
CA ALA A 632 16.47 0.31 -24.82
C ALA A 632 17.54 1.25 -24.22
N GLY A 633 17.36 2.57 -24.36
CA GLY A 633 18.22 3.57 -23.71
C GLY A 633 18.05 3.54 -22.19
N GLN A 634 16.80 3.52 -21.72
CA GLN A 634 16.47 3.50 -20.30
C GLN A 634 16.94 2.22 -19.60
N LEU A 635 16.80 1.05 -20.24
CA LEU A 635 17.32 -0.23 -19.74
C LEU A 635 18.83 -0.23 -19.56
N GLY A 636 19.56 0.56 -20.37
CA GLY A 636 21.00 0.71 -20.24
C GLY A 636 21.43 1.61 -19.07
N ASP A 637 20.50 2.30 -18.41
CA ASP A 637 20.77 3.33 -17.41
C ASP A 637 19.77 3.25 -16.24
N ALA A 638 18.75 4.12 -16.20
CA ALA A 638 17.79 4.24 -15.11
C ALA A 638 16.99 2.95 -14.79
N LEU A 639 16.80 2.07 -15.77
CA LEU A 639 16.10 0.77 -15.64
C LEU A 639 17.07 -0.42 -15.71
N SER A 640 18.37 -0.20 -15.51
CA SER A 640 19.40 -1.26 -15.57
C SER A 640 19.31 -2.29 -14.45
N SER A 641 18.57 -2.01 -13.38
CA SER A 641 18.29 -2.95 -12.28
C SER A 641 16.93 -3.64 -12.39
N LEU A 642 16.15 -3.34 -13.43
CA LEU A 642 14.83 -3.94 -13.64
C LEU A 642 14.97 -5.46 -13.82
N ASP A 643 14.02 -6.21 -13.26
CA ASP A 643 13.95 -7.66 -13.40
C ASP A 643 13.82 -8.04 -14.88
N PRO A 644 14.65 -8.96 -15.41
CA PRO A 644 14.66 -9.28 -16.82
C PRO A 644 13.36 -9.92 -17.29
N ASP A 645 12.61 -10.59 -16.42
CA ASP A 645 11.30 -11.14 -16.76
C ASP A 645 10.21 -10.06 -16.85
N VAL A 646 10.34 -8.97 -16.07
CA VAL A 646 9.49 -7.79 -16.23
C VAL A 646 9.77 -7.12 -17.56
N VAL A 647 11.05 -6.97 -17.94
CA VAL A 647 11.43 -6.41 -19.25
C VAL A 647 10.86 -7.25 -20.39
N ARG A 648 11.03 -8.58 -20.32
CA ARG A 648 10.50 -9.52 -21.33
C ARG A 648 8.99 -9.35 -21.48
N ALA A 649 8.25 -9.42 -20.38
CA ALA A 649 6.79 -9.32 -20.41
C ALA A 649 6.31 -7.94 -20.90
N ALA A 650 6.98 -6.85 -20.51
CA ALA A 650 6.63 -5.50 -20.94
C ALA A 650 6.89 -5.27 -22.44
N LEU A 651 8.02 -5.78 -22.98
CA LEU A 651 8.31 -5.70 -24.40
C LEU A 651 7.34 -6.57 -25.21
N ARG A 652 7.05 -7.79 -24.76
CA ARG A 652 6.05 -8.67 -25.39
C ARG A 652 4.68 -8.02 -25.48
N ALA A 653 4.30 -7.25 -24.45
CA ALA A 653 3.03 -6.54 -24.41
C ALA A 653 3.04 -5.20 -25.17
N ALA A 654 4.19 -4.69 -25.63
CA ALA A 654 4.28 -3.45 -26.39
C ALA A 654 4.08 -3.70 -27.90
N SER A 655 3.04 -4.42 -28.30
CA SER A 655 2.74 -4.75 -29.71
C SER A 655 2.26 -3.52 -30.49
N LEU A 656 2.56 -3.48 -31.79
CA LEU A 656 2.04 -2.51 -32.78
C LEU A 656 1.33 -3.31 -33.88
N THR A 657 0.48 -2.67 -34.65
CA THR A 657 -0.11 -3.23 -35.87
C THR A 657 0.96 -3.64 -36.89
N ASP A 658 0.74 -4.74 -37.63
CA ASP A 658 1.75 -5.39 -38.49
C ASP A 658 2.42 -4.45 -39.50
N ASP A 659 1.69 -3.48 -40.06
CA ASP A 659 2.21 -2.50 -41.02
C ASP A 659 3.29 -1.56 -40.43
N MET A 660 3.37 -1.48 -39.09
CA MET A 660 4.25 -0.58 -38.34
C MET A 660 5.20 -1.31 -37.39
N ALA A 661 5.19 -2.65 -37.39
CA ALA A 661 5.90 -3.47 -36.41
C ALA A 661 7.42 -3.34 -36.46
N GLY A 662 7.99 -2.84 -37.58
CA GLY A 662 9.41 -2.55 -37.75
C GLY A 662 10.26 -3.83 -37.76
N GLY A 663 10.65 -4.28 -38.95
CA GLY A 663 11.57 -5.40 -39.10
C GLY A 663 13.00 -5.09 -38.61
N ILE A 664 13.85 -6.10 -38.63
CA ILE A 664 15.29 -5.94 -38.36
C ILE A 664 15.92 -5.15 -39.51
N ASP A 665 16.25 -3.89 -39.28
CA ASP A 665 16.89 -3.01 -40.28
C ASP A 665 18.41 -2.98 -40.09
N LEU A 666 19.07 -4.04 -40.57
CA LEU A 666 20.53 -4.15 -40.59
C LEU A 666 21.07 -3.99 -42.02
N ASP A 667 22.14 -3.21 -42.15
CA ASP A 667 22.94 -3.19 -43.37
C ASP A 667 23.72 -4.51 -43.53
N ASP A 668 24.29 -4.75 -44.73
CA ASP A 668 25.08 -5.96 -44.99
C ASP A 668 26.18 -6.18 -43.93
N ARG A 669 26.78 -5.10 -43.42
CA ARG A 669 27.83 -5.21 -42.40
C ARG A 669 27.25 -5.72 -41.08
N GLY A 670 26.08 -5.25 -40.68
CA GLY A 670 25.34 -5.76 -39.52
C GLY A 670 25.05 -7.25 -39.63
N TRP A 671 24.55 -7.70 -40.80
CA TRP A 671 24.32 -9.12 -41.05
C TRP A 671 25.60 -9.97 -40.98
N ARG A 672 26.71 -9.49 -41.57
CA ARG A 672 28.03 -10.17 -41.45
C ARG A 672 28.52 -10.24 -40.01
N LEU A 673 28.28 -9.21 -39.20
CA LEU A 673 28.68 -9.21 -37.78
C LEU A 673 27.88 -10.21 -36.95
N LEU A 674 26.57 -10.32 -37.19
CA LEU A 674 25.71 -11.32 -36.56
C LEU A 674 26.18 -12.74 -36.93
N ALA A 675 26.34 -13.01 -38.23
CA ALA A 675 26.83 -14.29 -38.75
C ALA A 675 28.25 -14.62 -38.25
N GLY A 676 29.12 -13.60 -38.12
CA GLY A 676 30.47 -13.77 -37.59
C GLY A 676 30.49 -14.19 -36.12
N VAL A 677 29.52 -13.78 -35.30
CA VAL A 677 29.37 -14.26 -33.91
C VAL A 677 28.72 -15.64 -33.84
N ALA A 678 27.82 -15.96 -34.77
CA ALA A 678 27.17 -17.26 -34.86
C ALA A 678 28.15 -18.38 -35.28
N TYR A 679 28.87 -18.16 -36.39
CA TYR A 679 29.64 -19.21 -37.07
C TYR A 679 31.16 -19.00 -37.06
N GLY A 680 31.61 -17.76 -36.81
CA GLY A 680 32.99 -17.33 -37.04
C GLY A 680 33.74 -16.81 -35.80
N PRO A 681 34.84 -16.05 -36.01
CA PRO A 681 35.62 -15.44 -34.92
C PRO A 681 35.07 -14.08 -34.47
N GLY A 682 33.86 -13.71 -34.88
CA GLY A 682 33.25 -12.43 -34.54
C GLY A 682 32.98 -12.30 -33.04
N THR A 683 32.89 -11.06 -32.56
CA THR A 683 32.62 -10.76 -31.15
C THR A 683 31.47 -9.76 -31.01
N TYR A 684 30.67 -9.93 -29.95
CA TYR A 684 29.60 -9.00 -29.58
C TYR A 684 30.12 -7.55 -29.46
N GLU A 685 31.31 -7.39 -28.87
CA GLU A 685 31.94 -6.10 -28.58
C GLU A 685 32.27 -5.28 -29.84
N ALA A 686 32.37 -5.92 -31.01
CA ALA A 686 32.64 -5.22 -32.26
C ALA A 686 31.51 -4.26 -32.66
N SER A 687 30.25 -4.59 -32.35
CA SER A 687 29.10 -3.71 -32.56
C SER A 687 27.89 -4.14 -31.71
N PRO A 688 27.82 -3.74 -30.43
CA PRO A 688 26.70 -4.04 -29.54
C PRO A 688 25.34 -3.58 -30.08
N HIS A 689 25.31 -2.52 -30.89
CA HIS A 689 24.10 -1.94 -31.45
C HIS A 689 23.35 -2.91 -32.37
N VAL A 690 24.07 -3.72 -33.17
CA VAL A 690 23.46 -4.74 -34.05
C VAL A 690 22.67 -5.75 -33.23
N PHE A 691 23.29 -6.29 -32.18
CA PHE A 691 22.64 -7.25 -31.28
C PHE A 691 21.48 -6.61 -30.51
N ARG A 692 21.56 -5.32 -30.18
CA ARG A 692 20.47 -4.58 -29.54
C ARG A 692 19.24 -4.48 -30.44
N GLN A 693 19.41 -4.20 -31.73
CA GLN A 693 18.29 -4.16 -32.67
C GLN A 693 17.62 -5.54 -32.80
N VAL A 694 18.40 -6.59 -33.04
CA VAL A 694 17.87 -7.96 -33.17
C VAL A 694 17.22 -8.44 -31.88
N THR A 695 17.82 -8.11 -30.72
CA THR A 695 17.25 -8.42 -29.40
C THR A 695 15.92 -7.70 -29.18
N MET A 696 15.85 -6.41 -29.50
CA MET A 696 14.60 -5.65 -29.39
C MET A 696 13.52 -6.23 -30.29
N ALA A 697 13.84 -6.51 -31.56
CA ALA A 697 12.92 -7.16 -32.48
C ALA A 697 12.42 -8.49 -31.91
N HIS A 698 13.35 -9.37 -31.48
CA HIS A 698 13.02 -10.67 -30.90
C HIS A 698 12.17 -10.57 -29.63
N LEU A 699 12.39 -9.60 -28.74
CA LEU A 699 11.65 -9.47 -27.48
C LEU A 699 10.30 -8.77 -27.63
N LEU A 700 10.11 -7.98 -28.69
CA LEU A 700 8.80 -7.46 -29.09
C LEU A 700 8.00 -8.60 -29.74
N GLU A 701 8.58 -9.25 -30.74
CA GLU A 701 7.96 -10.34 -31.50
C GLU A 701 8.94 -11.51 -31.66
N PRO A 702 8.64 -12.72 -31.17
CA PRO A 702 9.62 -13.81 -31.17
C PRO A 702 9.96 -14.27 -32.59
N ILE A 703 11.14 -13.90 -33.08
CA ILE A 703 11.67 -14.35 -34.38
C ILE A 703 12.30 -15.75 -34.34
N ALA A 704 12.72 -16.24 -33.17
CA ALA A 704 13.44 -17.50 -33.00
C ALA A 704 13.00 -18.18 -31.71
N GLU A 705 13.09 -19.51 -31.63
CA GLU A 705 12.78 -20.24 -30.40
C GLU A 705 13.92 -20.10 -29.40
N LEU A 706 13.74 -19.27 -28.37
CA LEU A 706 14.70 -19.10 -27.27
C LEU A 706 14.08 -19.57 -25.94
N SER A 707 14.93 -20.16 -25.09
CA SER A 707 14.54 -20.46 -23.71
C SER A 707 14.44 -19.17 -22.87
N PRO A 708 13.66 -19.17 -21.76
CA PRO A 708 13.61 -18.01 -20.85
C PRO A 708 14.99 -17.56 -20.36
N ARG A 709 15.92 -18.49 -20.11
CA ARG A 709 17.29 -18.17 -19.70
C ARG A 709 18.09 -17.45 -20.80
N GLN A 710 17.88 -17.83 -22.07
CA GLN A 710 18.51 -17.16 -23.22
C GLN A 710 17.94 -15.75 -23.42
N GLU A 711 16.63 -15.56 -23.31
CA GLU A 711 16.03 -14.22 -23.36
C GLU A 711 16.51 -13.34 -22.19
N ARG A 712 16.63 -13.88 -20.96
CA ARG A 712 17.22 -13.15 -19.82
C ARG A 712 18.67 -12.76 -20.07
N LEU A 713 19.46 -13.61 -20.71
CA LEU A 713 20.83 -13.30 -21.13
C LEU A 713 20.83 -12.09 -22.08
N LEU A 714 19.95 -12.08 -23.09
CA LEU A 714 19.82 -10.94 -24.00
C LEU A 714 19.44 -9.66 -23.26
N VAL A 715 18.46 -9.70 -22.36
CA VAL A 715 18.08 -8.52 -21.56
C VAL A 715 19.26 -8.02 -20.73
N ARG A 716 19.86 -8.89 -19.91
CA ARG A 716 20.93 -8.51 -18.97
C ARG A 716 22.17 -7.99 -19.70
N LYS A 717 22.58 -8.69 -20.76
CA LYS A 717 23.82 -8.37 -21.46
C LYS A 717 23.65 -7.25 -22.48
N VAL A 718 22.62 -7.34 -23.33
CA VAL A 718 22.48 -6.50 -24.54
C VAL A 718 21.70 -5.23 -24.25
N LEU A 719 20.60 -5.33 -23.47
CA LEU A 719 19.76 -4.17 -23.15
C LEU A 719 20.24 -3.43 -21.90
N GLN A 720 20.63 -4.17 -20.85
CA GLN A 720 21.05 -3.61 -19.56
C GLN A 720 22.57 -3.46 -19.39
N ASN A 721 23.35 -3.78 -20.44
CA ASN A 721 24.79 -3.56 -20.51
C ASN A 721 25.60 -4.18 -19.35
N LYS A 722 25.12 -5.28 -18.73
CA LYS A 722 25.82 -5.89 -17.60
C LYS A 722 27.15 -6.54 -18.01
N PRO A 723 28.17 -6.55 -17.13
CA PRO A 723 29.42 -7.26 -17.37
C PRO A 723 29.19 -8.76 -17.55
N TRP A 724 29.94 -9.41 -18.44
CA TRP A 724 29.76 -10.84 -18.72
C TRP A 724 29.91 -11.73 -17.49
N ALA A 725 30.86 -11.41 -16.60
CA ALA A 725 31.06 -12.14 -15.34
C ALA A 725 29.82 -12.08 -14.43
N SER A 726 29.18 -10.90 -14.32
CA SER A 726 27.95 -10.72 -13.55
C SER A 726 26.78 -11.48 -14.16
N VAL A 727 26.60 -11.41 -15.50
CA VAL A 727 25.55 -12.16 -16.20
C VAL A 727 25.77 -13.67 -16.07
N ALA A 728 27.02 -14.13 -16.12
CA ALA A 728 27.35 -15.54 -15.95
C ALA A 728 27.00 -16.04 -14.55
N ALA A 729 27.33 -15.27 -13.51
CA ALA A 729 27.00 -15.61 -12.13
C ALA A 729 25.48 -15.57 -11.88
N GLU A 730 24.81 -14.49 -12.28
CA GLU A 730 23.37 -14.29 -12.04
C GLU A 730 22.49 -15.33 -12.73
N LEU A 731 22.89 -15.77 -13.94
CA LEU A 731 22.15 -16.76 -14.71
C LEU A 731 22.73 -18.18 -14.55
N ASP A 732 23.47 -18.46 -13.49
CA ASP A 732 24.01 -19.79 -13.12
C ASP A 732 24.83 -20.48 -14.22
N PHE A 733 25.63 -19.74 -14.97
CA PHE A 733 26.59 -20.31 -15.91
C PHE A 733 27.88 -20.70 -15.17
N VAL A 734 28.47 -21.86 -15.51
CA VAL A 734 29.70 -22.37 -14.87
C VAL A 734 30.89 -21.43 -15.10
N SER A 735 30.88 -20.66 -16.19
CA SER A 735 31.92 -19.68 -16.49
C SER A 735 31.46 -18.60 -17.48
N GLU A 736 32.19 -17.49 -17.53
CA GLU A 736 32.03 -16.45 -18.54
C GLU A 736 32.11 -17.02 -19.97
N ARG A 737 33.04 -17.95 -20.21
CA ARG A 737 33.21 -18.60 -21.51
C ARG A 737 31.97 -19.39 -21.93
N GLN A 738 31.33 -20.08 -20.99
CA GLN A 738 30.08 -20.79 -21.27
C GLN A 738 28.95 -19.82 -21.61
N CYS A 739 28.82 -18.72 -20.86
CA CYS A 739 27.84 -17.67 -21.13
C CYS A 739 28.02 -17.07 -22.54
N LYS A 740 29.25 -16.75 -22.94
CA LYS A 740 29.57 -16.27 -24.30
C LYS A 740 29.25 -17.29 -25.40
N ARG A 741 29.49 -18.58 -25.14
CA ARG A 741 29.12 -19.66 -26.09
C ARG A 741 27.60 -19.77 -26.24
N GLU A 742 26.86 -19.62 -25.15
CA GLU A 742 25.40 -19.58 -25.19
C GLU A 742 24.91 -18.38 -26.01
N PHE A 743 25.55 -17.22 -25.87
CA PHE A 743 25.26 -16.06 -26.71
C PHE A 743 25.50 -16.32 -28.21
N GLY A 744 26.58 -17.02 -28.58
CA GLY A 744 26.81 -17.45 -29.96
C GLY A 744 25.74 -18.43 -30.48
N THR A 745 25.21 -19.29 -29.60
CA THR A 745 24.07 -20.18 -29.93
C THR A 745 22.80 -19.37 -30.22
N ILE A 746 22.56 -18.30 -29.45
CA ILE A 746 21.45 -17.38 -29.71
C ILE A 746 21.64 -16.67 -31.06
N ALA A 747 22.85 -16.18 -31.35
CA ALA A 747 23.16 -15.54 -32.64
C ALA A 747 22.94 -16.50 -33.83
N THR A 748 23.30 -17.78 -33.66
CA THR A 748 23.03 -18.83 -34.66
C THR A 748 21.54 -18.96 -34.94
N ARG A 749 20.71 -19.05 -33.90
CA ARG A 749 19.25 -19.12 -34.07
C ARG A 749 18.66 -17.88 -34.73
N PHE A 750 19.22 -16.70 -34.48
CA PHE A 750 18.80 -15.49 -35.19
C PHE A 750 19.19 -15.51 -36.67
N CYS A 751 20.36 -16.03 -37.01
CA CYS A 751 20.77 -16.23 -38.40
C CYS A 751 19.88 -17.26 -39.11
N GLU A 752 19.53 -18.37 -38.46
CA GLU A 752 18.67 -19.41 -39.02
C GLU A 752 17.21 -18.96 -39.20
N ALA A 753 16.76 -18.00 -38.39
CA ALA A 753 15.40 -17.47 -38.42
C ALA A 753 15.15 -16.45 -39.55
N VAL A 754 16.20 -15.89 -40.16
CA VAL A 754 16.08 -14.82 -41.14
C VAL A 754 16.59 -15.31 -42.49
N ASP A 755 15.76 -15.23 -43.53
CA ASP A 755 16.17 -15.50 -44.91
C ASP A 755 16.96 -14.31 -45.47
N ASN A 756 18.30 -14.42 -45.48
CA ASN A 756 19.20 -13.34 -45.89
C ASN A 756 20.47 -13.86 -46.59
N ASP A 757 20.66 -13.45 -47.84
CA ASP A 757 21.79 -13.87 -48.69
C ASP A 757 23.17 -13.58 -48.06
N VAL A 758 23.31 -12.46 -47.33
CA VAL A 758 24.58 -12.08 -46.69
C VAL A 758 24.93 -13.02 -45.54
N VAL A 759 23.93 -13.48 -44.79
CA VAL A 759 24.11 -14.47 -43.71
C VAL A 759 24.52 -15.81 -44.30
N ALA A 760 23.84 -16.26 -45.37
CA ALA A 760 24.16 -17.51 -46.06
C ALA A 760 25.59 -17.50 -46.64
N ASP A 761 25.98 -16.40 -47.29
CA ASP A 761 27.33 -16.22 -47.85
C ASP A 761 28.42 -16.24 -46.77
N GLU A 762 28.19 -15.63 -45.60
CA GLU A 762 29.16 -15.69 -44.51
C GLU A 762 29.20 -17.05 -43.82
N GLN A 763 28.06 -17.72 -43.64
CA GLN A 763 28.03 -19.08 -43.09
C GLN A 763 28.87 -20.04 -43.94
N ALA A 764 28.69 -20.00 -45.27
CA ALA A 764 29.42 -20.86 -46.20
C ALA A 764 30.96 -20.70 -46.10
N ARG A 765 31.44 -19.51 -45.73
CA ARG A 765 32.89 -19.24 -45.54
C ARG A 765 33.49 -19.90 -44.32
N TYR A 766 32.68 -20.27 -43.32
CA TYR A 766 33.13 -20.95 -42.10
C TYR A 766 32.85 -22.46 -42.10
N GLU A 767 32.04 -22.95 -43.05
CA GLU A 767 31.79 -24.37 -43.27
C GLU A 767 32.86 -25.06 -44.15
N THR A 768 33.75 -24.28 -44.77
CA THR A 768 34.87 -24.75 -45.60
C THR A 768 36.14 -24.91 -44.76
#